data_AF-A0AAP9UFG4-F1
#
_entry.id   AF-A0AAP9UFG4-F1
#
_cell.length_a   1.000
_cell.length_b   1.000
_cell.length_c   1.000
_cell.angle_alpha   90.00
_cell.angle_beta   90.00
_cell.angle_gamma   90.00
#
_symmetry.space_group_name_H-M   'P 1'
#
loop_
_entity.id
_entity.type
_entity.pdbx_description
1 polymer ?
#
loop_
_entity_poly.entity_id
_entity_poly.type
_entity_poly.pdbx_seq_one_letter_code
_entity_poly.pdbx_strand_id
1 'polypeptide(L)'
;MIEERILELIKNEDKRNPLTDNDIAKLVNTTREYITQFRTEKHIDNSRKRKEGILYSDIKKIIIKDRSISDRKLCKELSLLGYDISRYSASQIKKDVLSHIEIINEAGSVGDIESNFKEDELYLKDTEDKINKREKQNPMEDEKNNNSLRKIIGYHGSLKNAISQAEAAILYPPHGLHTLLLGPSGVGKSFFAEAMYNFAVKTTNFENNASFIIFNCADYADNPQLLLSQLFGYSKGSFTGANSDKVGLVERANNGILFLDEVHRLPSEGQEILFYLLDKGKYRRLGETENNRISNVMVIAATTEDPKSALLLTFRRRIPMIIELPSINNRPISEKYLIIKSFFAQESSRVGKEIIVHYEVIRSLLLYNCPGNIGQLRSDIQVACAKGFFNSLSNNTNEVVIYMKDLPKQVPLEILRNQESKLISEDIFNEDLIINPDDYLTPKLKYDRYKFPDEIYKNIESKYYEFERQGLNKDEINKMLWGKMEFDLNKYAKNIESNIMYPKEELKNIIDENILNVVEKVTDMAKRYVKDIEENFYYCIAMHLNSTYDRLRKGKVIKNPQIDYIKTEYAEEYEIAKILTKEINNNLNIELPEDEIGFITMYLKTFSEKDKKVSRVAVIVLTHGHVACGMAEVANKLLCTNLAIGIEMELDESPKIMLERTIEAVRNFDEGKGCLLLVDMGSLVSFGHIITKETGILTKVIGRVDTMMVLEAVRKSLIENSNLYEIYKELEGDKKFGEGEQCVKKYLKTIITVCLTGEGSALNIKKYIEGMLGESKTSLNIIPIGIANISNGKNEIMDVYKNNNVIAVVGTINPDIENVPFISFQDILKKSGKVRLMNIIGLDHKINPLIHVLDEQLIQIRDDVFDKSEIIDEMCKLLIDKGRVKDEFTISVYKREIMGGTLFQGTIGIPHGLSEFIEKSSLAIFKLSKPVLWDYDCKVDIVIMLAVKESDGEIVRKLFDTISVEGVLNEIRKANSAKEILDVLVNF
;
A
#
# COMPACT_ATOMS: atom_id res chain seq x y z
N MET A 1 14.93 -41.82 -40.39
CA MET A 1 13.97 -42.82 -39.87
C MET A 1 12.86 -42.20 -39.03
N ILE A 2 13.14 -41.64 -37.84
CA ILE A 2 12.08 -41.13 -36.94
C ILE A 2 11.27 -40.00 -37.61
N GLU A 3 11.95 -39.01 -38.19
CA GLU A 3 11.31 -37.86 -38.87
C GLU A 3 10.41 -38.28 -40.04
N GLU A 4 10.87 -39.20 -40.89
CA GLU A 4 10.09 -39.73 -42.02
C GLU A 4 8.82 -40.43 -41.53
N ARG A 5 8.92 -41.18 -40.42
CA ARG A 5 7.78 -41.88 -39.80
C ARG A 5 6.81 -40.92 -39.11
N ILE A 6 7.28 -39.76 -38.61
CA ILE A 6 6.39 -38.67 -38.16
C ILE A 6 5.60 -38.11 -39.36
N LEU A 7 6.27 -37.82 -40.47
CA LEU A 7 5.63 -37.31 -41.69
C LEU A 7 4.64 -38.31 -42.29
N GLU A 8 4.98 -39.61 -42.28
CA GLU A 8 4.09 -40.69 -42.73
C GLU A 8 2.84 -40.83 -41.84
N LEU A 9 2.99 -40.76 -40.51
CA LEU A 9 1.87 -40.77 -39.57
C LEU A 9 0.92 -39.57 -39.79
N ILE A 10 1.47 -38.36 -39.97
CA ILE A 10 0.66 -37.15 -40.23
C ILE A 10 0.00 -37.22 -41.62
N LYS A 11 0.67 -37.79 -42.63
CA LYS A 11 0.10 -37.95 -43.98
C LYS A 11 -1.06 -38.95 -44.04
N ASN A 12 -1.00 -39.99 -43.21
CA ASN A 12 -1.95 -41.11 -43.20
C ASN A 12 -2.98 -41.05 -42.05
N GLU A 13 -3.08 -39.93 -41.32
CA GLU A 13 -4.03 -39.77 -40.21
C GLU A 13 -5.50 -39.64 -40.68
N ASP A 14 -6.45 -39.98 -39.80
CA ASP A 14 -7.84 -39.60 -40.01
C ASP A 14 -7.97 -38.08 -39.96
N LYS A 15 -8.21 -37.45 -41.12
CA LYS A 15 -8.35 -35.99 -41.22
C LYS A 15 -9.56 -35.43 -40.45
N ARG A 16 -10.51 -36.26 -39.99
CA ARG A 16 -11.58 -35.86 -39.07
C ARG A 16 -11.16 -35.89 -37.59
N ASN A 17 -10.17 -36.72 -37.23
CA ASN A 17 -9.62 -36.83 -35.89
C ASN A 17 -8.08 -36.95 -35.94
N PRO A 18 -7.38 -35.93 -36.48
CA PRO A 18 -5.94 -35.96 -36.69
C PRO A 18 -5.17 -36.14 -35.38
N LEU A 19 -4.08 -36.90 -35.46
CA LEU A 19 -3.29 -37.31 -34.32
C LEU A 19 -2.67 -36.09 -33.63
N THR A 20 -2.81 -36.00 -32.31
CA THR A 20 -2.17 -34.91 -31.57
C THR A 20 -0.66 -35.12 -31.54
N ASP A 21 0.09 -34.03 -31.32
CA ASP A 21 1.54 -34.07 -31.15
C ASP A 21 1.99 -35.07 -30.05
N ASN A 22 1.10 -35.41 -29.11
CA ASN A 22 1.31 -36.40 -28.05
C ASN A 22 1.03 -37.86 -28.49
N ASP A 23 0.16 -38.08 -29.47
CA ASP A 23 -0.18 -39.42 -29.96
C ASP A 23 0.80 -39.85 -31.06
N ILE A 24 1.21 -38.90 -31.91
CA ILE A 24 2.37 -39.05 -32.79
C ILE A 24 3.60 -39.40 -31.97
N ALA A 25 3.86 -38.69 -30.86
CA ALA A 25 5.00 -38.95 -29.98
C ALA A 25 5.06 -40.40 -29.50
N LYS A 26 3.92 -40.98 -29.08
CA LYS A 26 3.82 -42.40 -28.69
C LYS A 26 4.09 -43.35 -29.87
N LEU A 27 3.55 -43.05 -31.06
CA LEU A 27 3.64 -43.92 -32.24
C LEU A 27 5.03 -43.98 -32.91
N VAL A 28 5.89 -42.96 -32.69
CA VAL A 28 7.33 -43.01 -33.00
C VAL A 28 8.23 -43.18 -31.77
N ASN A 29 7.66 -43.31 -30.57
CA ASN A 29 8.38 -43.47 -29.30
C ASN A 29 9.38 -42.33 -28.99
N THR A 30 8.87 -41.09 -29.02
CA THR A 30 9.62 -39.83 -28.78
C THR A 30 8.90 -38.96 -27.74
N THR A 31 9.43 -37.78 -27.40
CA THR A 31 8.74 -36.80 -26.55
C THR A 31 7.77 -35.92 -27.35
N ARG A 32 6.69 -35.47 -26.70
CA ARG A 32 5.74 -34.52 -27.30
C ARG A 32 6.42 -33.21 -27.69
N GLU A 33 7.41 -32.80 -26.91
CA GLU A 33 8.21 -31.59 -27.11
C GLU A 33 9.01 -31.70 -28.40
N TYR A 34 9.66 -32.85 -28.66
CA TYR A 34 10.34 -33.12 -29.93
C TYR A 34 9.37 -33.11 -31.12
N ILE A 35 8.19 -33.73 -31.01
CA ILE A 35 7.16 -33.64 -32.07
C ILE A 35 6.70 -32.20 -32.28
N THR A 36 6.48 -31.44 -31.20
CA THR A 36 5.99 -30.05 -31.29
C THR A 36 7.04 -29.15 -31.94
N GLN A 37 8.33 -29.34 -31.61
CA GLN A 37 9.45 -28.65 -32.22
C GLN A 37 9.59 -29.04 -33.70
N PHE A 38 9.74 -30.32 -34.02
CA PHE A 38 9.84 -30.84 -35.40
C PHE A 38 8.67 -30.37 -36.27
N ARG A 39 7.43 -30.44 -35.76
CA ARG A 39 6.23 -29.99 -36.46
C ARG A 39 6.28 -28.48 -36.74
N THR A 40 6.87 -27.68 -35.85
CA THR A 40 7.03 -26.23 -36.02
C THR A 40 8.16 -25.89 -36.99
N GLU A 41 9.30 -26.59 -36.92
CA GLU A 41 10.46 -26.48 -37.82
C GLU A 41 10.15 -26.94 -39.26
N LYS A 42 9.17 -27.82 -39.46
CA LYS A 42 8.66 -28.23 -40.78
C LYS A 42 7.40 -27.48 -41.22
N HIS A 43 7.01 -26.41 -40.51
CA HIS A 43 5.82 -25.58 -40.78
C HIS A 43 4.49 -26.35 -40.92
N ILE A 44 4.36 -27.49 -40.21
CA ILE A 44 3.15 -28.32 -40.22
C ILE A 44 2.17 -27.78 -39.17
N ASP A 45 0.90 -27.59 -39.56
CA ASP A 45 -0.12 -27.12 -38.63
C ASP A 45 -0.48 -28.16 -37.55
N ASN A 46 -0.88 -27.68 -36.36
CA ASN A 46 -1.28 -28.55 -35.25
C ASN A 46 -2.63 -29.27 -35.54
N SER A 47 -2.90 -30.38 -34.86
CA SER A 47 -4.06 -31.23 -35.16
C SER A 47 -5.42 -30.52 -35.11
N ARG A 48 -5.59 -29.47 -34.28
CA ARG A 48 -6.84 -28.69 -34.26
C ARG A 48 -7.05 -27.96 -35.59
N LYS A 49 -6.03 -27.26 -36.10
CA LYS A 49 -6.07 -26.63 -37.43
C LYS A 49 -6.20 -27.65 -38.56
N ARG A 50 -5.51 -28.79 -38.49
CA ARG A 50 -5.63 -29.86 -39.52
C ARG A 50 -7.06 -30.42 -39.61
N LYS A 51 -7.80 -30.45 -38.49
CA LYS A 51 -9.24 -30.81 -38.41
C LYS A 51 -10.17 -29.69 -38.88
N GLU A 52 -9.78 -28.43 -38.67
CA GLU A 52 -10.62 -27.23 -38.77
C GLU A 52 -11.31 -27.07 -40.14
N GLY A 53 -10.57 -27.11 -41.24
CA GLY A 53 -11.13 -26.87 -42.58
C GLY A 53 -12.20 -27.90 -43.01
N ILE A 54 -12.01 -29.18 -42.68
CA ILE A 54 -12.98 -30.24 -43.04
C ILE A 54 -14.19 -30.17 -42.10
N LEU A 55 -13.96 -29.95 -40.81
CA LEU A 55 -15.02 -29.74 -39.82
C LEU A 55 -15.91 -28.55 -40.17
N TYR A 56 -15.33 -27.42 -40.60
CA TYR A 56 -16.05 -26.23 -41.05
C TYR A 56 -16.89 -26.52 -42.31
N SER A 57 -16.31 -27.28 -43.26
CA SER A 57 -17.00 -27.72 -44.49
C SER A 57 -18.22 -28.61 -44.18
N ASP A 58 -18.08 -29.58 -43.29
CA ASP A 58 -19.17 -30.49 -42.93
C ASP A 58 -20.24 -29.80 -42.06
N ILE A 59 -19.85 -28.93 -41.13
CA ILE A 59 -20.80 -28.07 -40.38
C ILE A 59 -21.58 -27.16 -41.35
N LYS A 60 -20.93 -26.56 -42.35
CA LYS A 60 -21.60 -25.74 -43.38
C LYS A 60 -22.62 -26.54 -44.18
N LYS A 61 -22.33 -27.79 -44.56
CA LYS A 61 -23.29 -28.69 -45.24
C LYS A 61 -24.51 -29.03 -44.37
N ILE A 62 -24.32 -29.21 -43.06
CA ILE A 62 -25.42 -29.49 -42.11
C ILE A 62 -26.30 -28.24 -41.94
N ILE A 63 -25.70 -27.07 -41.71
CA ILE A 63 -26.42 -25.80 -41.51
C ILE A 63 -27.18 -25.35 -42.77
N ILE A 64 -26.66 -25.65 -43.97
CA ILE A 64 -27.38 -25.41 -45.23
C ILE A 64 -28.66 -26.26 -45.33
N LYS A 65 -28.67 -27.48 -44.79
CA LYS A 65 -29.85 -28.38 -44.77
C LYS A 65 -30.86 -28.06 -43.67
N ASP A 66 -30.38 -27.61 -42.51
CA ASP A 66 -31.21 -27.19 -41.38
C ASP A 66 -30.58 -25.96 -40.71
N ARG A 67 -30.93 -24.75 -41.19
CA ARG A 67 -30.44 -23.48 -40.62
C ARG A 67 -30.86 -23.30 -39.15
N SER A 68 -31.87 -24.03 -38.69
CA SER A 68 -32.40 -23.97 -37.32
C SER A 68 -31.80 -25.01 -36.36
N ILE A 69 -30.89 -25.88 -36.84
CA ILE A 69 -30.42 -27.07 -36.12
C ILE A 69 -29.95 -26.75 -34.71
N SER A 70 -30.58 -27.35 -33.70
CA SER A 70 -30.17 -27.16 -32.31
C SER A 70 -28.78 -27.72 -32.05
N ASP A 71 -28.00 -27.07 -31.18
CA ASP A 71 -26.59 -27.43 -30.95
C ASP A 71 -26.42 -28.87 -30.42
N ARG A 72 -27.45 -29.40 -29.73
CA ARG A 72 -27.54 -30.81 -29.32
C ARG A 72 -27.72 -31.76 -30.51
N LYS A 73 -28.48 -31.36 -31.53
CA LYS A 73 -28.69 -32.13 -32.77
C LYS A 73 -27.45 -32.06 -33.67
N LEU A 74 -26.87 -30.87 -33.87
CA LEU A 74 -25.62 -30.68 -34.63
C LEU A 74 -24.47 -31.51 -34.04
N CYS A 75 -24.26 -31.46 -32.72
CA CYS A 75 -23.24 -32.27 -32.04
C CYS A 75 -23.44 -33.78 -32.26
N LYS A 76 -24.69 -34.25 -32.39
CA LYS A 76 -25.00 -35.66 -32.68
C LYS A 76 -24.74 -36.01 -34.14
N GLU A 77 -25.06 -35.14 -35.08
CA GLU A 77 -24.79 -35.36 -36.51
C GLU A 77 -23.29 -35.33 -36.83
N LEU A 78 -22.51 -34.46 -36.17
CA LEU A 78 -21.05 -34.47 -36.27
C LEU A 78 -20.43 -35.76 -35.71
N SER A 79 -20.94 -36.25 -34.57
CA SER A 79 -20.53 -37.54 -34.01
C SER A 79 -20.86 -38.72 -34.97
N LEU A 80 -22.00 -38.68 -35.66
CA LEU A 80 -22.36 -39.66 -36.70
C LEU A 80 -21.50 -39.56 -37.97
N LEU A 81 -20.92 -38.40 -38.27
CA LEU A 81 -19.88 -38.23 -39.31
C LEU A 81 -18.48 -38.67 -38.82
N GLY A 82 -18.36 -39.15 -37.59
CA GLY A 82 -17.12 -39.65 -36.99
C GLY A 82 -16.30 -38.60 -36.23
N TYR A 83 -16.76 -37.37 -36.07
CA TYR A 83 -16.02 -36.35 -35.32
C TYR A 83 -16.18 -36.53 -33.81
N ASP A 84 -15.07 -36.73 -33.08
CA ASP A 84 -15.05 -36.41 -31.65
C ASP A 84 -15.01 -34.88 -31.47
N ILE A 85 -16.04 -34.33 -30.82
CA ILE A 85 -16.22 -32.89 -30.59
C ILE A 85 -17.25 -32.61 -29.49
N SER A 86 -16.95 -31.65 -28.61
CA SER A 86 -17.90 -31.22 -27.56
C SER A 86 -19.05 -30.38 -28.13
N ARG A 87 -20.21 -30.41 -27.45
CA ARG A 87 -21.38 -29.58 -27.82
C ARG A 87 -21.06 -28.08 -27.78
N TYR A 88 -20.21 -27.64 -26.87
CA TYR A 88 -19.78 -26.25 -26.77
C TYR A 88 -18.91 -25.84 -27.97
N SER A 89 -17.95 -26.69 -28.35
CA SER A 89 -17.11 -26.49 -29.53
C SER A 89 -17.95 -26.44 -30.83
N ALA A 90 -18.92 -27.35 -30.97
CA ALA A 90 -19.84 -27.36 -32.10
C ALA A 90 -20.75 -26.11 -32.13
N SER A 91 -21.18 -25.60 -30.96
CA SER A 91 -22.00 -24.38 -30.83
C SER A 91 -21.26 -23.12 -31.30
N GLN A 92 -19.97 -22.97 -30.97
CA GLN A 92 -19.21 -21.79 -31.39
C GLN A 92 -18.93 -21.84 -32.90
N ILE A 93 -18.42 -22.95 -33.44
CA ILE A 93 -18.13 -23.07 -34.88
C ILE A 93 -19.41 -22.91 -35.73
N LYS A 94 -20.57 -23.36 -35.22
CA LYS A 94 -21.88 -23.11 -35.85
C LYS A 94 -22.17 -21.62 -36.03
N LYS A 95 -21.85 -20.77 -35.04
CA LYS A 95 -22.09 -19.31 -35.12
C LYS A 95 -21.20 -18.66 -36.16
N ASP A 96 -19.91 -19.03 -36.19
CA ASP A 96 -18.96 -18.53 -37.18
C ASP A 96 -19.39 -18.95 -38.60
N VAL A 97 -19.83 -20.20 -38.78
CA VAL A 97 -20.36 -20.67 -40.07
C VAL A 97 -21.65 -19.94 -40.46
N LEU A 98 -22.54 -19.64 -39.52
CA LEU A 98 -23.77 -18.88 -39.79
C LEU A 98 -23.46 -17.44 -40.24
N SER A 99 -22.59 -16.71 -39.55
CA SER A 99 -22.24 -15.34 -39.95
C SER A 99 -21.56 -15.30 -41.33
N HIS A 100 -20.72 -16.29 -41.64
CA HIS A 100 -20.13 -16.44 -42.98
C HIS A 100 -21.15 -16.83 -44.07
N ILE A 101 -22.29 -17.42 -43.71
CA ILE A 101 -23.39 -17.64 -44.66
C ILE A 101 -24.19 -16.34 -44.83
N GLU A 102 -24.47 -15.60 -43.76
CA GLU A 102 -25.23 -14.34 -43.80
C GLU A 102 -24.54 -13.28 -44.68
N ILE A 103 -23.23 -13.07 -44.49
CA ILE A 103 -22.41 -12.16 -45.34
C ILE A 103 -22.50 -12.50 -46.84
N ILE A 104 -22.60 -13.79 -47.20
CA ILE A 104 -22.71 -14.22 -48.60
C ILE A 104 -24.12 -13.97 -49.16
N ASN A 105 -25.18 -13.97 -48.34
CA ASN A 105 -26.54 -13.68 -48.81
C ASN A 105 -26.77 -12.16 -49.03
N GLU A 106 -26.06 -11.29 -48.31
CA GLU A 106 -26.13 -9.83 -48.52
C GLU A 106 -25.41 -9.39 -49.82
N ALA A 107 -24.39 -10.13 -50.26
CA ALA A 107 -23.76 -9.99 -51.58
C ALA A 107 -24.61 -10.67 -52.68
N GLY A 108 -25.82 -10.14 -52.91
CA GLY A 108 -26.89 -10.79 -53.67
C GLY A 108 -26.53 -11.23 -55.09
N SER A 109 -26.46 -12.55 -55.31
CA SER A 109 -26.57 -13.21 -56.63
C SER A 109 -27.03 -14.66 -56.45
N VAL A 110 -28.23 -14.99 -56.92
CA VAL A 110 -28.76 -16.36 -56.93
C VAL A 110 -28.57 -16.94 -58.32
N GLY A 111 -27.68 -17.91 -58.44
CA GLY A 111 -27.40 -18.66 -59.66
C GLY A 111 -26.65 -19.95 -59.34
N ASP A 112 -27.25 -21.07 -59.75
CA ASP A 112 -26.68 -22.40 -59.97
C ASP A 112 -25.72 -22.98 -58.92
N ILE A 113 -26.32 -23.76 -58.02
CA ILE A 113 -25.65 -24.85 -57.28
C ILE A 113 -25.36 -25.99 -58.27
N GLU A 114 -24.31 -26.78 -58.04
CA GLU A 114 -23.88 -27.96 -58.82
C GLU A 114 -22.95 -27.74 -60.04
N SER A 115 -21.82 -27.04 -59.83
CA SER A 115 -20.59 -27.29 -60.62
C SER A 115 -19.32 -26.97 -59.82
N ASN A 116 -18.15 -27.26 -60.39
CA ASN A 116 -16.81 -26.92 -59.86
C ASN A 116 -16.45 -27.48 -58.47
N PHE A 117 -16.75 -28.76 -58.25
CA PHE A 117 -15.83 -29.59 -57.46
C PHE A 117 -14.60 -29.95 -58.31
N LYS A 118 -13.40 -29.86 -57.73
CA LYS A 118 -12.05 -29.97 -58.32
C LYS A 118 -11.60 -28.72 -59.09
N GLU A 119 -10.68 -27.97 -58.48
CA GLU A 119 -9.26 -27.98 -58.88
C GLU A 119 -8.39 -27.42 -57.73
N ASP A 120 -7.09 -27.22 -57.96
CA ASP A 120 -6.09 -26.65 -57.04
C ASP A 120 -5.71 -27.39 -55.73
N GLU A 121 -5.20 -28.62 -55.89
CA GLU A 121 -4.25 -29.23 -54.93
C GLU A 121 -2.78 -28.99 -55.36
N LEU A 122 -2.39 -27.74 -55.74
CA LEU A 122 -1.07 -27.50 -56.37
C LEU A 122 -0.33 -26.16 -56.10
N TYR A 123 -0.61 -25.41 -55.03
CA TYR A 123 0.17 -24.18 -54.70
C TYR A 123 0.75 -24.13 -53.27
N LEU A 124 1.49 -25.17 -52.90
CA LEU A 124 2.38 -25.18 -51.73
C LEU A 124 3.82 -25.55 -52.14
N LYS A 125 4.60 -24.53 -52.57
CA LYS A 125 6.09 -24.62 -52.61
C LYS A 125 6.86 -23.32 -52.95
N ASP A 126 6.22 -22.28 -53.48
CA ASP A 126 6.93 -21.22 -54.23
C ASP A 126 6.94 -19.83 -53.56
N THR A 127 6.69 -19.77 -52.23
CA THR A 127 6.48 -18.54 -51.46
C THR A 127 7.38 -18.34 -50.23
N GLU A 128 8.09 -19.36 -49.73
CA GLU A 128 9.05 -19.18 -48.61
C GLU A 128 10.19 -18.22 -49.01
N ASP A 129 10.73 -18.34 -50.23
CA ASP A 129 11.81 -17.48 -50.75
C ASP A 129 11.38 -16.05 -51.16
N LYS A 130 10.07 -15.77 -51.25
CA LYS A 130 9.56 -14.46 -51.72
C LYS A 130 9.14 -13.52 -50.59
N ILE A 131 8.83 -14.03 -49.40
CA ILE A 131 8.43 -13.21 -48.25
C ILE A 131 9.66 -12.49 -47.65
N ASN A 132 10.79 -13.20 -47.50
CA ASN A 132 12.08 -12.67 -46.99
C ASN A 132 12.74 -11.54 -47.84
N LYS A 133 12.07 -11.03 -48.88
CA LYS A 133 12.57 -9.94 -49.75
C LYS A 133 11.59 -8.80 -50.00
N ARG A 134 10.43 -8.75 -49.32
CA ARG A 134 9.47 -7.63 -49.44
C ARG A 134 9.29 -6.75 -48.20
N GLU A 135 9.99 -7.03 -47.09
CA GLU A 135 10.05 -6.13 -45.91
C GLU A 135 10.88 -4.84 -46.13
N LYS A 136 11.23 -4.51 -47.37
CA LYS A 136 11.80 -3.21 -47.75
C LYS A 136 11.05 -2.68 -48.96
N GLN A 137 10.49 -1.47 -48.79
CA GLN A 137 9.69 -0.69 -49.76
C GLN A 137 8.21 -1.10 -49.92
N ASN A 138 7.36 -0.64 -49.00
CA ASN A 138 6.31 0.36 -49.33
C ASN A 138 5.54 0.82 -48.05
N PRO A 139 5.90 1.98 -47.44
CA PRO A 139 5.27 2.46 -46.20
C PRO A 139 4.01 3.32 -46.45
N MET A 140 3.09 2.89 -47.31
CA MET A 140 1.84 3.63 -47.63
C MET A 140 0.69 2.69 -48.03
N GLU A 141 -0.15 2.25 -47.07
CA GLU A 141 -1.58 1.90 -47.32
C GLU A 141 -2.42 1.64 -46.04
N ASP A 142 -1.82 1.31 -44.89
CA ASP A 142 -2.51 0.91 -43.65
C ASP A 142 -3.34 2.00 -42.90
N GLU A 143 -3.41 3.24 -43.40
CA GLU A 143 -3.96 4.37 -42.63
C GLU A 143 -5.48 4.30 -42.36
N LYS A 144 -6.25 3.59 -43.20
CA LYS A 144 -7.72 3.74 -43.27
C LYS A 144 -8.55 3.06 -42.19
N ASN A 145 -7.98 2.25 -41.30
CA ASN A 145 -8.74 1.52 -40.26
C ASN A 145 -8.28 1.80 -38.80
N ASN A 146 -7.60 2.93 -38.59
CA ASN A 146 -6.97 3.31 -37.32
C ASN A 146 -7.98 3.92 -36.31
N ASN A 147 -9.01 3.15 -35.93
CA ASN A 147 -10.03 3.54 -34.94
C ASN A 147 -9.38 3.78 -33.57
N SER A 148 -9.59 4.98 -33.02
CA SER A 148 -8.94 5.47 -31.81
C SER A 148 -9.51 4.83 -30.54
N LEU A 149 -10.81 4.53 -30.51
CA LEU A 149 -11.51 3.91 -29.38
C LEU A 149 -11.05 2.46 -29.15
N ARG A 150 -10.60 1.76 -30.21
CA ARG A 150 -10.01 0.41 -30.13
C ARG A 150 -8.69 0.34 -29.36
N LYS A 151 -8.03 1.48 -29.13
CA LYS A 151 -6.77 1.56 -28.37
C LYS A 151 -7.00 1.71 -26.85
N ILE A 152 -8.25 1.89 -26.41
CA ILE A 152 -8.59 2.04 -25.00
C ILE A 152 -8.49 0.68 -24.29
N ILE A 153 -7.73 0.65 -23.18
CA ILE A 153 -7.63 -0.53 -22.31
C ILE A 153 -9.02 -0.83 -21.73
N GLY A 154 -9.53 -2.03 -22.03
CA GLY A 154 -10.89 -2.46 -21.70
C GLY A 154 -11.87 -2.51 -22.88
N TYR A 155 -11.45 -2.24 -24.13
CA TYR A 155 -12.29 -2.31 -25.34
C TYR A 155 -13.09 -3.61 -25.52
N HIS A 156 -12.49 -4.76 -25.20
CA HIS A 156 -13.18 -6.07 -25.22
C HIS A 156 -13.73 -6.51 -23.85
N GLY A 157 -13.46 -5.73 -22.80
CA GLY A 157 -13.77 -6.04 -21.39
C GLY A 157 -14.66 -4.97 -20.76
N SER A 158 -14.20 -4.33 -19.68
CA SER A 158 -15.03 -3.46 -18.83
C SER A 158 -15.64 -2.25 -19.55
N LEU A 159 -15.01 -1.76 -20.62
CA LEU A 159 -15.45 -0.60 -21.39
C LEU A 159 -16.18 -0.94 -22.69
N LYS A 160 -16.40 -2.23 -23.01
CA LYS A 160 -17.02 -2.66 -24.28
C LYS A 160 -18.34 -1.94 -24.56
N ASN A 161 -19.27 -1.94 -23.60
CA ASN A 161 -20.58 -1.33 -23.78
C ASN A 161 -20.46 0.20 -23.92
N ALA A 162 -19.65 0.84 -23.08
CA ALA A 162 -19.40 2.28 -23.13
C ALA A 162 -18.82 2.73 -24.48
N ILE A 163 -17.92 1.93 -25.07
CA ILE A 163 -17.32 2.24 -26.37
C ILE A 163 -18.31 1.99 -27.52
N SER A 164 -19.11 0.91 -27.48
CA SER A 164 -20.17 0.73 -28.49
C SER A 164 -21.25 1.83 -28.41
N GLN A 165 -21.57 2.34 -27.22
CA GLN A 165 -22.41 3.52 -27.05
C GLN A 165 -21.76 4.79 -27.62
N ALA A 166 -20.46 4.98 -27.40
CA ALA A 166 -19.71 6.12 -27.93
C ALA A 166 -19.61 6.09 -29.46
N GLU A 167 -19.29 4.94 -30.05
CA GLU A 167 -19.28 4.73 -31.51
C GLU A 167 -20.67 5.03 -32.10
N ALA A 168 -21.74 4.51 -31.49
CA ALA A 168 -23.11 4.79 -31.92
C ALA A 168 -23.52 6.26 -31.78
N ALA A 169 -23.08 6.95 -30.71
CA ALA A 169 -23.37 8.36 -30.49
C ALA A 169 -22.69 9.27 -31.52
N ILE A 170 -21.50 8.90 -32.00
CA ILE A 170 -20.73 9.67 -32.99
C ILE A 170 -21.23 9.39 -34.41
N LEU A 171 -21.49 8.13 -34.72
CA LEU A 171 -21.96 7.68 -36.04
C LEU A 171 -23.42 8.05 -36.35
N TYR A 172 -24.17 8.57 -35.37
CA TYR A 172 -25.54 9.02 -35.60
C TYR A 172 -25.58 10.35 -36.40
N PRO A 173 -26.24 10.41 -37.57
CA PRO A 173 -26.32 11.62 -38.37
C PRO A 173 -27.38 12.61 -37.83
N PRO A 174 -27.27 13.93 -38.11
CA PRO A 174 -26.23 14.56 -38.92
C PRO A 174 -24.95 14.94 -38.14
N HIS A 175 -25.04 15.17 -36.83
CA HIS A 175 -23.97 15.75 -36.00
C HIS A 175 -23.78 15.04 -34.65
N GLY A 176 -24.00 13.73 -34.62
CA GLY A 176 -23.93 12.92 -33.41
C GLY A 176 -25.09 13.11 -32.43
N LEU A 177 -25.05 12.33 -31.34
CA LEU A 177 -25.96 12.43 -30.20
C LEU A 177 -25.26 13.11 -29.02
N HIS A 178 -25.93 14.08 -28.40
CA HIS A 178 -25.46 14.66 -27.15
C HIS A 178 -25.29 13.56 -26.10
N THR A 179 -24.14 13.55 -25.44
CA THR A 179 -23.68 12.44 -24.60
C THR A 179 -23.33 12.92 -23.20
N LEU A 180 -23.80 12.20 -22.17
CA LEU A 180 -23.42 12.42 -20.78
C LEU A 180 -22.50 11.27 -20.31
N LEU A 181 -21.25 11.61 -19.98
CA LEU A 181 -20.27 10.72 -19.36
C LEU A 181 -20.44 10.75 -17.84
N LEU A 182 -20.87 9.63 -17.28
CA LEU A 182 -20.98 9.42 -15.84
C LEU A 182 -19.79 8.64 -15.31
N GLY A 183 -19.38 8.95 -14.09
CA GLY A 183 -18.44 8.13 -13.33
C GLY A 183 -17.64 8.95 -12.30
N PRO A 184 -17.06 8.27 -11.29
CA PRO A 184 -16.26 8.91 -10.23
C PRO A 184 -15.12 9.81 -10.73
N SER A 185 -14.54 10.60 -9.81
CA SER A 185 -13.41 11.45 -10.16
C SER A 185 -12.20 10.61 -10.61
N GLY A 186 -11.49 11.10 -11.63
CA GLY A 186 -10.29 10.45 -12.15
C GLY A 186 -10.49 9.14 -12.93
N VAL A 187 -11.72 8.72 -13.29
CA VAL A 187 -11.92 7.50 -14.14
C VAL A 187 -11.56 7.67 -15.62
N GLY A 188 -11.10 8.87 -16.02
CA GLY A 188 -10.68 9.17 -17.40
C GLY A 188 -11.78 9.72 -18.32
N LYS A 189 -12.84 10.37 -17.78
CA LYS A 189 -13.95 10.96 -18.57
C LYS A 189 -13.43 11.86 -19.71
N SER A 190 -12.51 12.77 -19.41
CA SER A 190 -11.94 13.73 -20.37
C SER A 190 -11.12 13.05 -21.47
N PHE A 191 -10.32 12.02 -21.13
CA PHE A 191 -9.61 11.18 -22.12
C PHE A 191 -10.58 10.36 -22.99
N PHE A 192 -11.69 9.90 -22.41
CA PHE A 192 -12.73 9.21 -23.17
C PHE A 192 -13.43 10.16 -24.17
N ALA A 193 -13.73 11.40 -23.77
CA ALA A 193 -14.24 12.44 -24.67
C ALA A 193 -13.24 12.83 -25.76
N GLU A 194 -11.93 12.88 -25.45
CA GLU A 194 -10.88 13.09 -26.45
C GLU A 194 -10.79 11.92 -27.43
N ALA A 195 -10.90 10.68 -26.96
CA ALA A 195 -10.93 9.48 -27.81
C ALA A 195 -12.20 9.42 -28.68
N MET A 196 -13.33 9.92 -28.18
CA MET A 196 -14.56 10.14 -28.95
C MET A 196 -14.33 11.15 -30.07
N TYR A 197 -13.76 12.33 -29.79
CA TYR A 197 -13.41 13.32 -30.82
C TYR A 197 -12.41 12.77 -31.86
N ASN A 198 -11.36 12.07 -31.40
CA ASN A 198 -10.37 11.40 -32.25
C ASN A 198 -10.94 10.21 -33.06
N PHE A 199 -12.19 9.79 -32.81
CA PHE A 199 -12.96 8.92 -33.69
C PHE A 199 -13.85 9.74 -34.62
N ALA A 200 -14.57 10.74 -34.10
CA ALA A 200 -15.48 11.62 -34.84
C ALA A 200 -14.84 12.27 -36.07
N VAL A 201 -13.63 12.83 -35.93
CA VAL A 201 -12.83 13.46 -37.03
C VAL A 201 -12.46 12.46 -38.15
N LYS A 202 -12.61 11.16 -37.91
CA LYS A 202 -12.38 10.09 -38.90
C LYS A 202 -13.68 9.55 -39.51
N THR A 203 -14.84 10.09 -39.14
CA THR A 203 -16.17 9.71 -39.65
C THR A 203 -16.72 10.77 -40.58
N THR A 204 -17.70 10.39 -41.42
CA THR A 204 -18.37 11.31 -42.36
C THR A 204 -19.32 12.32 -41.72
N ASN A 205 -19.54 12.26 -40.40
CA ASN A 205 -20.54 13.08 -39.70
C ASN A 205 -19.97 14.41 -39.18
N PHE A 206 -18.65 14.55 -39.18
CA PHE A 206 -17.93 15.73 -38.73
C PHE A 206 -16.90 16.12 -39.80
N GLU A 207 -16.60 17.41 -39.92
CA GLU A 207 -15.54 17.86 -40.81
C GLU A 207 -14.16 17.44 -40.27
N ASN A 208 -13.18 17.17 -41.14
CA ASN A 208 -11.80 16.84 -40.73
C ASN A 208 -11.14 17.93 -39.85
N ASN A 209 -11.67 19.16 -39.88
CA ASN A 209 -11.24 20.32 -39.11
C ASN A 209 -12.25 20.73 -38.02
N ALA A 210 -13.22 19.87 -37.66
CA ALA A 210 -14.21 20.13 -36.62
C ALA A 210 -13.53 20.52 -35.30
N SER A 211 -13.98 21.58 -34.63
CA SER A 211 -13.30 22.07 -33.42
C SER A 211 -13.63 21.20 -32.19
N PHE A 212 -12.60 20.82 -31.42
CA PHE A 212 -12.78 20.28 -30.07
C PHE A 212 -12.53 21.40 -29.07
N ILE A 213 -13.58 21.83 -28.36
CA ILE A 213 -13.50 22.85 -27.33
C ILE A 213 -13.73 22.20 -25.98
N ILE A 214 -12.71 22.19 -25.13
CA ILE A 214 -12.77 21.72 -23.75
C ILE A 214 -13.08 22.91 -22.83
N PHE A 215 -14.01 22.73 -21.90
CA PHE A 215 -14.29 23.67 -20.81
C PHE A 215 -14.61 22.91 -19.54
N ASN A 216 -13.85 23.16 -18.47
CA ASN A 216 -14.18 22.65 -17.14
C ASN A 216 -15.10 23.67 -16.43
N CYS A 217 -16.30 23.25 -16.06
CA CYS A 217 -17.24 24.12 -15.36
C CYS A 217 -16.78 24.46 -13.93
N ALA A 218 -15.90 23.64 -13.32
CA ALA A 218 -15.35 23.90 -12.00
C ALA A 218 -14.41 25.12 -11.95
N ASP A 219 -13.67 25.42 -13.03
CA ASP A 219 -12.68 26.51 -13.10
C ASP A 219 -13.26 27.90 -12.76
N TYR A 220 -14.58 28.06 -12.94
CA TYR A 220 -15.29 29.33 -12.76
C TYR A 220 -16.57 29.20 -11.91
N ALA A 221 -16.73 28.09 -11.17
CA ALA A 221 -17.96 27.77 -10.44
C ALA A 221 -18.36 28.85 -9.39
N ASP A 222 -17.39 29.38 -8.64
CA ASP A 222 -17.61 30.48 -7.69
C ASP A 222 -18.05 31.80 -8.34
N ASN A 223 -17.93 31.94 -9.67
CA ASN A 223 -18.32 33.13 -10.41
C ASN A 223 -19.28 32.79 -11.57
N PRO A 224 -20.56 32.45 -11.28
CA PRO A 224 -21.54 32.03 -12.28
C PRO A 224 -21.65 32.96 -13.49
N GLN A 225 -21.65 34.28 -13.27
CA GLN A 225 -21.68 35.27 -14.34
C GLN A 225 -20.46 35.16 -15.27
N LEU A 226 -19.26 34.95 -14.71
CA LEU A 226 -18.03 34.82 -15.50
C LEU A 226 -18.02 33.48 -16.26
N LEU A 227 -18.43 32.37 -15.63
CA LEU A 227 -18.60 31.07 -16.29
C LEU A 227 -19.52 31.19 -17.52
N LEU A 228 -20.72 31.75 -17.34
CA LEU A 228 -21.68 32.00 -18.42
C LEU A 228 -21.09 32.93 -19.49
N SER A 229 -20.33 33.95 -19.09
CA SER A 229 -19.67 34.91 -20.01
C SER A 229 -18.57 34.27 -20.87
N GLN A 230 -17.94 33.19 -20.42
CA GLN A 230 -16.98 32.41 -21.21
C GLN A 230 -17.71 31.43 -22.13
N LEU A 231 -18.70 30.70 -21.59
CA LEU A 231 -19.42 29.66 -22.32
C LEU A 231 -20.25 30.24 -23.48
N PHE A 232 -21.05 31.26 -23.21
CA PHE A 232 -21.96 31.88 -24.20
C PHE A 232 -21.43 33.19 -24.79
N GLY A 233 -20.50 33.87 -24.11
CA GLY A 233 -20.08 35.22 -24.53
C GLY A 233 -21.00 36.30 -23.98
N TYR A 234 -20.65 37.56 -24.23
CA TYR A 234 -21.36 38.71 -23.69
C TYR A 234 -21.33 39.91 -24.64
N SER A 235 -22.32 40.80 -24.52
CA SER A 235 -22.35 42.11 -25.18
C SER A 235 -21.73 43.21 -24.31
N LYS A 236 -21.24 44.27 -24.93
CA LYS A 236 -20.71 45.45 -24.24
C LYS A 236 -21.75 46.06 -23.30
N GLY A 237 -21.38 46.30 -22.05
CA GLY A 237 -22.24 46.86 -21.01
C GLY A 237 -23.18 45.87 -20.32
N SER A 238 -23.11 44.57 -20.64
CA SER A 238 -23.91 43.51 -19.98
C SER A 238 -23.64 43.34 -18.47
N PHE A 239 -22.44 43.67 -18.01
CA PHE A 239 -22.05 43.71 -16.59
C PHE A 239 -20.87 44.67 -16.36
N THR A 240 -20.56 44.96 -15.09
CA THR A 240 -19.44 45.83 -14.68
C THR A 240 -18.10 45.25 -15.14
N GLY A 241 -17.46 45.92 -16.11
CA GLY A 241 -16.21 45.47 -16.74
C GLY A 241 -16.36 44.97 -18.18
N ALA A 242 -17.58 44.80 -18.69
CA ALA A 242 -17.88 44.40 -20.07
C ALA A 242 -17.63 45.54 -21.08
N ASN A 243 -16.36 45.96 -21.25
CA ASN A 243 -15.96 47.13 -22.03
C ASN A 243 -16.06 46.94 -23.56
N SER A 244 -16.13 45.69 -24.03
CA SER A 244 -16.27 45.28 -25.43
C SER A 244 -17.11 44.01 -25.52
N ASP A 245 -17.64 43.67 -26.70
CA ASP A 245 -18.28 42.37 -26.92
C ASP A 245 -17.25 41.23 -26.83
N LYS A 246 -17.68 40.05 -26.38
CA LYS A 246 -16.84 38.84 -26.35
C LYS A 246 -17.58 37.62 -26.93
N VAL A 247 -16.86 36.86 -27.76
CA VAL A 247 -17.31 35.59 -28.36
C VAL A 247 -17.26 34.46 -27.33
N GLY A 248 -18.32 33.68 -27.23
CA GLY A 248 -18.40 32.51 -26.33
C GLY A 248 -17.79 31.24 -26.91
N LEU A 249 -17.50 30.27 -26.04
CA LEU A 249 -17.01 28.94 -26.42
C LEU A 249 -18.02 28.16 -27.28
N VAL A 250 -19.33 28.34 -27.06
CA VAL A 250 -20.41 27.77 -27.90
C VAL A 250 -20.36 28.27 -29.35
N GLU A 251 -19.91 29.52 -29.59
CA GLU A 251 -19.72 30.06 -30.95
C GLU A 251 -18.46 29.44 -31.61
N ARG A 252 -17.41 29.19 -30.82
CA ARG A 252 -16.14 28.58 -31.26
C ARG A 252 -16.23 27.06 -31.50
N ALA A 253 -17.21 26.41 -30.90
CA ALA A 253 -17.51 24.99 -31.07
C ALA A 253 -18.54 24.68 -32.19
N ASN A 254 -18.94 25.69 -32.98
CA ASN A 254 -19.87 25.49 -34.09
C ASN A 254 -19.31 24.54 -35.16
N ASN A 255 -20.14 23.63 -35.66
CA ASN A 255 -19.79 22.44 -36.48
C ASN A 255 -18.80 21.48 -35.80
N GLY A 256 -18.58 21.61 -34.48
CA GLY A 256 -17.62 20.85 -33.70
C GLY A 256 -18.22 20.12 -32.50
N ILE A 257 -17.33 19.77 -31.56
CA ILE A 257 -17.64 19.08 -30.31
C ILE A 257 -17.25 19.98 -29.13
N LEU A 258 -18.21 20.27 -28.25
CA LEU A 258 -18.00 20.99 -27.00
C LEU A 258 -17.99 19.98 -25.86
N PHE A 259 -16.83 19.81 -25.22
CA PHE A 259 -16.69 19.00 -24.02
C PHE A 259 -16.82 19.87 -22.76
N LEU A 260 -17.82 19.54 -21.93
CA LEU A 260 -18.10 20.22 -20.66
C LEU A 260 -17.78 19.27 -19.49
N ASP A 261 -16.65 19.46 -18.83
CA ASP A 261 -16.29 18.67 -17.64
C ASP A 261 -16.92 19.27 -16.38
N GLU A 262 -17.22 18.39 -15.41
CA GLU A 262 -18.00 18.64 -14.19
C GLU A 262 -19.23 19.55 -14.40
N VAL A 263 -20.08 19.20 -15.38
CA VAL A 263 -21.25 19.98 -15.84
C VAL A 263 -22.28 20.30 -14.74
N HIS A 264 -22.29 19.58 -13.61
CA HIS A 264 -23.13 19.92 -12.45
C HIS A 264 -22.76 21.27 -11.82
N ARG A 265 -21.54 21.79 -12.04
CA ARG A 265 -21.11 23.13 -11.61
C ARG A 265 -21.69 24.25 -12.48
N LEU A 266 -22.38 23.92 -13.58
CA LEU A 266 -23.10 24.89 -14.40
C LEU A 266 -24.40 25.30 -13.68
N PRO A 267 -24.64 26.61 -13.42
CA PRO A 267 -25.84 27.08 -12.72
C PRO A 267 -27.11 26.83 -13.56
N SER A 268 -28.28 26.89 -12.92
CA SER A 268 -29.59 26.65 -13.52
C SER A 268 -29.82 27.43 -14.82
N GLU A 269 -29.40 28.69 -14.85
CA GLU A 269 -29.57 29.59 -16.00
C GLU A 269 -28.69 29.12 -17.17
N GLY A 270 -27.50 28.60 -16.89
CA GLY A 270 -26.62 27.99 -17.89
C GLY A 270 -27.16 26.67 -18.42
N GLN A 271 -27.74 25.84 -17.55
CA GLN A 271 -28.40 24.59 -17.96
C GLN A 271 -29.63 24.85 -18.84
N GLU A 272 -30.40 25.92 -18.58
CA GLU A 272 -31.53 26.35 -19.42
C GLU A 272 -31.07 26.94 -20.77
N ILE A 273 -30.00 27.75 -20.81
CA ILE A 273 -29.45 28.25 -22.09
C ILE A 273 -28.85 27.10 -22.92
N LEU A 274 -28.17 26.13 -22.29
CA LEU A 274 -27.77 24.89 -22.98
C LEU A 274 -28.98 24.08 -23.45
N PHE A 275 -30.01 23.91 -22.62
CA PHE A 275 -31.25 23.23 -23.03
C PHE A 275 -31.85 23.86 -24.31
N TYR A 276 -31.93 25.19 -24.38
CA TYR A 276 -32.41 25.89 -25.58
C TYR A 276 -31.48 25.68 -26.79
N LEU A 277 -30.16 25.62 -26.58
CA LEU A 277 -29.18 25.26 -27.61
C LEU A 277 -29.40 23.82 -28.13
N LEU A 278 -29.52 22.82 -27.25
CA LEU A 278 -29.75 21.42 -27.65
C LEU A 278 -31.11 21.21 -28.33
N ASP A 279 -32.14 21.96 -27.93
CA ASP A 279 -33.53 21.80 -28.42
C ASP A 279 -33.83 22.62 -29.70
N LYS A 280 -33.06 23.68 -30.00
CA LYS A 280 -33.32 24.61 -31.11
C LYS A 280 -32.10 25.03 -31.94
N GLY A 281 -30.89 24.56 -31.61
CA GLY A 281 -29.64 24.99 -32.25
C GLY A 281 -29.32 26.47 -32.03
N LYS A 282 -29.90 27.09 -30.99
CA LYS A 282 -29.93 28.55 -30.79
C LYS A 282 -29.61 28.95 -29.36
N TYR A 283 -28.98 30.11 -29.21
CA TYR A 283 -28.65 30.69 -27.90
C TYR A 283 -28.53 32.23 -28.01
N ARG A 284 -28.19 32.89 -26.90
CA ARG A 284 -27.95 34.34 -26.81
C ARG A 284 -26.71 34.59 -25.96
N ARG A 285 -25.97 35.67 -26.22
CA ARG A 285 -24.93 36.16 -25.30
C ARG A 285 -25.57 36.83 -24.08
N LEU A 286 -24.82 36.92 -22.98
CA LEU A 286 -25.23 37.74 -21.83
C LEU A 286 -25.41 39.19 -22.28
N GLY A 287 -26.60 39.75 -22.02
CA GLY A 287 -26.99 41.10 -22.45
C GLY A 287 -27.52 41.23 -23.89
N GLU A 288 -27.73 40.14 -24.64
CA GLU A 288 -28.44 40.18 -25.94
C GLU A 288 -29.94 39.88 -25.74
N THR A 289 -30.81 40.86 -26.04
CA THR A 289 -32.28 40.75 -25.87
C THR A 289 -33.00 40.15 -27.08
N GLU A 290 -32.56 40.46 -28.30
CA GLU A 290 -33.27 40.09 -29.55
C GLU A 290 -32.46 39.13 -30.45
N ASN A 291 -31.13 39.21 -30.41
CA ASN A 291 -30.25 38.45 -31.29
C ASN A 291 -30.15 36.96 -30.88
N ASN A 292 -30.99 36.11 -31.47
CA ASN A 292 -30.83 34.66 -31.40
C ASN A 292 -29.67 34.21 -32.31
N ARG A 293 -28.54 33.81 -31.73
CA ARG A 293 -27.40 33.19 -32.43
C ARG A 293 -27.70 31.72 -32.70
N ILE A 294 -27.09 31.18 -33.76
CA ILE A 294 -27.18 29.76 -34.14
C ILE A 294 -25.81 29.10 -33.87
N SER A 295 -25.79 27.89 -33.33
CA SER A 295 -24.60 27.04 -33.28
C SER A 295 -24.99 25.57 -33.35
N ASN A 296 -24.41 24.83 -34.30
CA ASN A 296 -24.60 23.39 -34.48
C ASN A 296 -23.44 22.67 -33.81
N VAL A 297 -23.62 22.22 -32.56
CA VAL A 297 -22.52 21.66 -31.75
C VAL A 297 -22.92 20.35 -31.07
N MET A 298 -22.07 19.33 -31.16
CA MET A 298 -22.22 18.11 -30.37
C MET A 298 -21.71 18.38 -28.95
N VAL A 299 -22.62 18.51 -27.98
CA VAL A 299 -22.22 18.57 -26.57
C VAL A 299 -21.92 17.17 -26.04
N ILE A 300 -20.70 16.99 -25.53
CA ILE A 300 -20.34 15.89 -24.63
C ILE A 300 -20.18 16.50 -23.24
N ALA A 301 -21.01 16.12 -22.29
CA ALA A 301 -20.93 16.59 -20.91
C ALA A 301 -20.39 15.47 -20.00
N ALA A 302 -19.71 15.83 -18.92
CA ALA A 302 -19.20 14.89 -17.93
C ALA A 302 -19.52 15.35 -16.50
N THR A 303 -19.81 14.40 -15.60
CA THR A 303 -20.08 14.70 -14.18
C THR A 303 -19.59 13.59 -13.26
N THR A 304 -19.16 13.97 -12.05
CA THR A 304 -18.95 13.08 -10.89
C THR A 304 -20.20 12.87 -10.03
N GLU A 305 -21.12 13.82 -10.01
CA GLU A 305 -22.36 13.78 -9.21
C GLU A 305 -23.52 13.09 -9.97
N ASP A 306 -24.51 12.55 -9.24
CA ASP A 306 -25.71 11.91 -9.83
C ASP A 306 -26.52 12.91 -10.66
N PRO A 307 -26.72 12.68 -11.97
CA PRO A 307 -27.52 13.57 -12.82
C PRO A 307 -29.00 13.66 -12.44
N LYS A 308 -29.49 12.86 -11.48
CA LYS A 308 -30.85 12.99 -10.91
C LYS A 308 -31.00 14.15 -9.94
N SER A 309 -29.98 14.41 -9.10
CA SER A 309 -29.96 15.53 -8.15
C SER A 309 -29.31 16.78 -8.75
N ALA A 310 -28.22 16.60 -9.49
CA ALA A 310 -27.31 17.69 -9.85
C ALA A 310 -27.64 18.40 -11.18
N LEU A 311 -28.55 17.86 -12.00
CA LEU A 311 -28.91 18.42 -13.31
C LEU A 311 -30.43 18.60 -13.46
N LEU A 312 -30.82 19.74 -14.05
CA LEU A 312 -32.21 20.08 -14.34
C LEU A 312 -32.87 19.03 -15.24
N LEU A 313 -34.12 18.71 -14.94
CA LEU A 313 -34.90 17.72 -15.68
C LEU A 313 -35.16 18.13 -17.14
N THR A 314 -35.20 19.44 -17.42
CA THR A 314 -35.25 20.06 -18.76
C THR A 314 -34.00 19.70 -19.57
N PHE A 315 -32.82 20.05 -19.04
CA PHE A 315 -31.51 19.81 -19.65
C PHE A 315 -31.24 18.31 -19.82
N ARG A 316 -31.41 17.49 -18.77
CA ARG A 316 -31.16 16.04 -18.83
C ARG A 316 -32.04 15.33 -19.86
N ARG A 317 -33.27 15.80 -20.11
CA ARG A 317 -34.18 15.29 -21.16
C ARG A 317 -33.76 15.66 -22.60
N ARG A 318 -32.60 16.30 -22.80
CA ARG A 318 -32.01 16.58 -24.12
C ARG A 318 -30.63 15.95 -24.35
N ILE A 319 -30.17 15.10 -23.42
CA ILE A 319 -28.96 14.31 -23.59
C ILE A 319 -29.36 12.82 -23.72
N PRO A 320 -29.62 12.32 -24.94
CA PRO A 320 -30.19 10.99 -25.15
C PRO A 320 -29.21 9.85 -24.91
N MET A 321 -27.90 10.09 -25.05
CA MET A 321 -26.88 9.08 -24.75
C MET A 321 -26.31 9.30 -23.34
N ILE A 322 -26.29 8.24 -22.53
CA ILE A 322 -25.65 8.21 -21.21
C ILE A 322 -24.67 7.05 -21.19
N ILE A 323 -23.41 7.34 -20.88
CA ILE A 323 -22.30 6.38 -20.86
C ILE A 323 -21.69 6.40 -19.46
N GLU A 324 -21.74 5.27 -18.77
CA GLU A 324 -21.16 5.13 -17.43
C GLU A 324 -19.77 4.48 -17.51
N LEU A 325 -18.75 5.13 -16.95
CA LEU A 325 -17.39 4.63 -16.89
C LEU A 325 -17.10 4.03 -15.50
N PRO A 326 -16.79 2.72 -15.40
CA PRO A 326 -16.55 2.08 -14.11
C PRO A 326 -15.29 2.63 -13.42
N SER A 327 -15.41 2.76 -12.09
CA SER A 327 -14.27 2.93 -11.19
C SER A 327 -13.15 1.94 -11.50
N ILE A 328 -11.90 2.34 -11.27
CA ILE A 328 -10.75 1.46 -11.48
C ILE A 328 -10.87 0.17 -10.66
N ASN A 329 -11.44 0.25 -9.45
CA ASN A 329 -11.57 -0.87 -8.54
C ASN A 329 -12.42 -2.00 -9.14
N ASN A 330 -13.47 -1.62 -9.89
CA ASN A 330 -14.42 -2.52 -10.56
C ASN A 330 -13.89 -3.09 -11.89
N ARG A 331 -12.69 -2.73 -12.35
CA ARG A 331 -12.10 -3.26 -13.58
C ARG A 331 -11.33 -4.57 -13.31
N PRO A 332 -11.30 -5.51 -14.27
CA PRO A 332 -10.50 -6.73 -14.16
C PRO A 332 -9.02 -6.45 -13.84
N ILE A 333 -8.40 -7.32 -13.04
CA ILE A 333 -6.98 -7.23 -12.65
C ILE A 333 -6.05 -7.14 -13.87
N SER A 334 -6.40 -7.83 -14.97
CA SER A 334 -5.68 -7.75 -16.25
C SER A 334 -5.74 -6.37 -16.91
N GLU A 335 -6.85 -5.63 -16.77
CA GLU A 335 -6.98 -4.24 -17.23
C GLU A 335 -6.24 -3.28 -16.30
N LYS A 336 -6.34 -3.48 -14.97
CA LYS A 336 -5.55 -2.72 -13.98
C LYS A 336 -4.04 -2.84 -14.27
N TYR A 337 -3.55 -4.05 -14.53
CA TYR A 337 -2.15 -4.31 -14.88
C TYR A 337 -1.73 -3.59 -16.16
N LEU A 338 -2.53 -3.65 -17.22
CA LEU A 338 -2.22 -2.94 -18.48
C LEU A 338 -2.19 -1.43 -18.30
N ILE A 339 -3.09 -0.85 -17.48
CA ILE A 339 -3.07 0.58 -17.13
C ILE A 339 -1.77 0.94 -16.41
N ILE A 340 -1.41 0.22 -15.35
CA ILE A 340 -0.15 0.39 -14.59
C ILE A 340 1.07 0.31 -15.52
N LYS A 341 1.15 -0.76 -16.34
CA LYS A 341 2.25 -0.99 -17.28
C LYS A 341 2.37 0.16 -18.30
N SER A 342 1.25 0.66 -18.81
CA SER A 342 1.24 1.80 -19.75
C SER A 342 1.71 3.11 -19.14
N PHE A 343 1.49 3.36 -17.85
CA PHE A 343 1.99 4.56 -17.17
C PHE A 343 3.49 4.48 -16.91
N PHE A 344 4.01 3.33 -16.48
CA PHE A 344 5.46 3.16 -16.37
C PHE A 344 6.16 3.26 -17.74
N ALA A 345 5.55 2.78 -18.83
CA ALA A 345 6.08 2.98 -20.19
C ALA A 345 6.08 4.45 -20.64
N GLN A 346 5.02 5.22 -20.32
CA GLN A 346 5.00 6.66 -20.58
C GLN A 346 6.14 7.40 -19.85
N GLU A 347 6.38 7.09 -18.58
CA GLU A 347 7.47 7.73 -17.83
C GLU A 347 8.85 7.21 -18.24
N SER A 348 9.00 5.94 -18.64
CA SER A 348 10.26 5.38 -19.20
C SER A 348 10.67 6.12 -20.48
N SER A 349 9.74 6.26 -21.42
CA SER A 349 9.93 7.03 -22.66
C SER A 349 10.19 8.52 -22.40
N ARG A 350 9.54 9.11 -21.39
CA ARG A 350 9.73 10.52 -20.98
C ARG A 350 11.09 10.78 -20.31
N VAL A 351 11.61 9.83 -19.55
CA VAL A 351 12.89 9.92 -18.84
C VAL A 351 14.07 9.53 -19.75
N GLY A 352 13.83 8.70 -20.76
CA GLY A 352 14.87 8.21 -21.68
C GLY A 352 15.79 7.17 -21.04
N LYS A 353 15.32 6.47 -20.00
CA LYS A 353 16.03 5.38 -19.30
C LYS A 353 15.10 4.19 -19.09
N GLU A 354 15.64 2.98 -19.09
CA GLU A 354 14.90 1.78 -18.70
C GLU A 354 14.39 1.93 -17.24
N ILE A 355 13.12 1.59 -17.02
CA ILE A 355 12.50 1.54 -15.70
C ILE A 355 12.32 0.07 -15.30
N ILE A 356 12.83 -0.28 -14.12
CA ILE A 356 12.67 -1.61 -13.50
C ILE A 356 11.76 -1.45 -12.28
N VAL A 357 10.57 -2.05 -12.32
CA VAL A 357 9.57 -1.96 -11.25
C VAL A 357 9.52 -3.26 -10.47
N HIS A 358 9.89 -3.22 -9.19
CA HIS A 358 9.92 -4.42 -8.33
C HIS A 358 8.54 -5.07 -8.24
N TYR A 359 8.44 -6.40 -8.30
CA TYR A 359 7.16 -7.12 -8.39
C TYR A 359 6.16 -6.75 -7.26
N GLU A 360 6.67 -6.49 -6.06
CA GLU A 360 5.89 -5.98 -4.91
C GLU A 360 5.15 -4.66 -5.21
N VAL A 361 5.78 -3.75 -5.96
CA VAL A 361 5.20 -2.46 -6.35
C VAL A 361 4.02 -2.68 -7.30
N ILE A 362 4.14 -3.64 -8.22
CA ILE A 362 3.06 -4.05 -9.13
C ILE A 362 1.90 -4.64 -8.32
N ARG A 363 2.17 -5.61 -7.44
CA ARG A 363 1.18 -6.25 -6.56
C ARG A 363 0.42 -5.23 -5.72
N SER A 364 1.14 -4.24 -5.19
CA SER A 364 0.59 -3.13 -4.41
C SER A 364 -0.36 -2.25 -5.24
N LEU A 365 0.09 -1.80 -6.41
CA LEU A 365 -0.72 -0.96 -7.32
C LEU A 365 -1.96 -1.70 -7.88
N LEU A 366 -1.95 -3.03 -7.92
CA LEU A 366 -3.11 -3.86 -8.32
C LEU A 366 -4.16 -4.05 -7.21
N LEU A 367 -3.72 -4.09 -5.95
CA LEU A 367 -4.57 -4.24 -4.75
C LEU A 367 -5.07 -2.90 -4.17
N TYR A 368 -4.48 -1.79 -4.60
CA TYR A 368 -4.82 -0.42 -4.20
C TYR A 368 -6.23 -0.04 -4.68
N ASN A 369 -7.11 0.37 -3.74
CA ASN A 369 -8.50 0.76 -3.99
C ASN A 369 -8.62 2.24 -4.37
N CYS A 370 -7.70 2.71 -5.21
CA CYS A 370 -7.41 4.10 -5.52
C CYS A 370 -8.66 5.02 -5.62
N PRO A 371 -8.92 5.90 -4.64
CA PRO A 371 -10.16 6.69 -4.58
C PRO A 371 -10.25 7.75 -5.69
N GLY A 372 -9.11 8.33 -6.09
CA GLY A 372 -8.99 9.18 -7.29
C GLY A 372 -8.81 8.41 -8.60
N ASN A 373 -9.14 7.10 -8.60
CA ASN A 373 -9.15 6.19 -9.73
C ASN A 373 -7.88 6.26 -10.60
N ILE A 374 -8.02 6.35 -11.92
CA ILE A 374 -6.90 6.30 -12.88
C ILE A 374 -6.02 7.56 -12.76
N GLY A 375 -6.60 8.71 -12.43
CA GLY A 375 -5.88 9.98 -12.26
C GLY A 375 -4.91 9.96 -11.07
N GLN A 376 -5.38 9.52 -9.90
CA GLN A 376 -4.51 9.37 -8.72
C GLN A 376 -3.49 8.25 -8.91
N LEU A 377 -3.88 7.11 -9.52
CA LEU A 377 -2.93 6.04 -9.84
C LEU A 377 -1.78 6.51 -10.74
N ARG A 378 -2.07 7.33 -11.76
CA ARG A 378 -1.04 7.94 -12.62
C ARG A 378 -0.11 8.84 -11.82
N SER A 379 -0.66 9.67 -10.94
CA SER A 379 0.09 10.59 -10.09
C SER A 379 1.01 9.84 -9.12
N ASP A 380 0.51 8.76 -8.51
CA ASP A 380 1.26 7.93 -7.57
C ASP A 380 2.43 7.20 -8.26
N ILE A 381 2.21 6.71 -9.48
CA ILE A 381 3.26 6.15 -10.35
C ILE A 381 4.28 7.22 -10.74
N GLN A 382 3.85 8.42 -11.13
CA GLN A 382 4.76 9.52 -11.49
C GLN A 382 5.64 9.96 -10.32
N VAL A 383 5.12 10.00 -9.09
CA VAL A 383 5.90 10.27 -7.87
C VAL A 383 6.93 9.16 -7.60
N ALA A 384 6.57 7.89 -7.82
CA ALA A 384 7.49 6.77 -7.68
C ALA A 384 8.62 6.80 -8.73
N CYS A 385 8.29 7.06 -10.00
CA CYS A 385 9.26 7.26 -11.07
C CYS A 385 10.21 8.44 -10.79
N ALA A 386 9.70 9.56 -10.27
CA ALA A 386 10.52 10.73 -9.93
C ALA A 386 11.55 10.44 -8.84
N LYS A 387 11.17 9.71 -7.77
CA LYS A 387 12.11 9.27 -6.73
C LYS A 387 13.13 8.26 -7.27
N GLY A 388 12.68 7.24 -8.02
CA GLY A 388 13.57 6.27 -8.65
C GLY A 388 14.59 6.93 -9.57
N PHE A 389 14.17 7.94 -10.35
CA PHE A 389 15.06 8.69 -11.23
C PHE A 389 16.06 9.53 -10.44
N PHE A 390 15.65 10.22 -9.37
CA PHE A 390 16.56 10.94 -8.47
C PHE A 390 17.60 10.01 -7.81
N ASN A 391 17.18 8.80 -7.42
CA ASN A 391 18.09 7.75 -6.95
C ASN A 391 19.07 7.32 -8.06
N SER A 392 18.61 7.17 -9.31
CA SER A 392 19.48 6.82 -10.45
C SER A 392 20.56 7.87 -10.74
N LEU A 393 20.22 9.16 -10.61
CA LEU A 393 21.16 10.27 -10.78
C LEU A 393 22.18 10.32 -9.64
N SER A 394 21.73 10.08 -8.40
CA SER A 394 22.60 10.03 -7.22
C SER A 394 23.61 8.88 -7.27
N ASN A 395 23.23 7.76 -7.90
CA ASN A 395 24.05 6.55 -8.00
C ASN A 395 24.76 6.38 -9.36
N ASN A 396 24.61 7.31 -10.31
CA ASN A 396 25.11 7.22 -11.69
C ASN A 396 24.66 5.95 -12.45
N THR A 397 23.48 5.39 -12.17
CA THR A 397 22.95 4.22 -12.90
C THR A 397 22.24 4.63 -14.19
N ASN A 398 22.35 3.80 -15.23
CA ASN A 398 21.62 4.03 -16.49
C ASN A 398 20.16 3.57 -16.39
N GLU A 399 19.85 2.61 -15.51
CA GLU A 399 18.48 2.19 -15.18
C GLU A 399 17.87 2.99 -14.02
N VAL A 400 16.54 3.00 -13.97
CA VAL A 400 15.69 3.59 -12.92
C VAL A 400 14.94 2.47 -12.20
N VAL A 401 15.42 2.06 -11.03
CA VAL A 401 14.77 1.00 -10.23
C VAL A 401 13.78 1.61 -9.22
N ILE A 402 12.57 1.05 -9.16
CA ILE A 402 11.45 1.53 -8.33
C ILE A 402 11.05 0.44 -7.33
N TYR A 403 11.15 0.77 -6.04
CA TYR A 403 10.84 -0.13 -4.92
C TYR A 403 9.63 0.36 -4.10
N MET A 404 9.18 -0.47 -3.15
CA MET A 404 8.04 -0.15 -2.26
C MET A 404 8.17 1.17 -1.49
N LYS A 405 9.40 1.57 -1.12
CA LYS A 405 9.72 2.86 -0.48
C LYS A 405 9.45 4.08 -1.38
N ASP A 406 9.46 3.88 -2.70
CA ASP A 406 9.33 4.94 -3.69
C ASP A 406 7.85 5.26 -3.99
N LEU A 407 6.91 4.35 -3.68
CA LEU A 407 5.48 4.64 -3.70
C LEU A 407 5.07 5.74 -2.69
N PRO A 408 3.92 6.41 -2.90
CA PRO A 408 3.26 7.21 -1.87
C PRO A 408 2.71 6.33 -0.72
N LYS A 409 2.77 6.82 0.52
CA LYS A 409 2.44 6.04 1.75
C LYS A 409 1.03 5.44 1.75
N GLN A 410 0.09 6.02 1.01
CA GLN A 410 -1.28 5.52 0.87
C GLN A 410 -1.38 4.17 0.13
N VAL A 411 -0.50 3.90 -0.84
CA VAL A 411 -0.58 2.68 -1.67
C VAL A 411 -0.28 1.41 -0.85
N PRO A 412 0.79 1.35 0.00
CA PRO A 412 1.01 0.18 0.85
C PRO A 412 -0.01 0.02 1.99
N LEU A 413 -0.64 1.12 2.45
CA LEU A 413 -1.57 1.10 3.59
C LEU A 413 -2.91 0.40 3.29
N GLU A 414 -3.36 0.37 2.04
CA GLU A 414 -4.63 -0.28 1.68
C GLU A 414 -4.51 -1.80 1.51
N ILE A 415 -3.31 -2.32 1.26
CA ILE A 415 -3.01 -3.76 1.23
C ILE A 415 -3.37 -4.40 2.58
N LEU A 416 -3.13 -3.67 3.67
CA LEU A 416 -3.43 -4.07 5.05
C LEU A 416 -4.93 -3.98 5.40
N ARG A 417 -5.77 -3.39 4.53
CA ARG A 417 -7.23 -3.21 4.73
C ARG A 417 -8.07 -4.18 3.90
N ASN A 418 -7.59 -4.64 2.75
CA ASN A 418 -8.37 -5.48 1.85
C ASN A 418 -8.31 -6.97 2.23
N GLN A 419 -9.39 -7.50 2.81
CA GLN A 419 -9.57 -8.94 3.06
C GLN A 419 -9.64 -9.79 1.76
N GLU A 420 -10.00 -9.17 0.63
CA GLU A 420 -9.95 -9.81 -0.71
C GLU A 420 -8.53 -10.07 -1.24
N SER A 421 -7.48 -9.65 -0.52
CA SER A 421 -6.08 -9.91 -0.86
C SER A 421 -5.76 -11.39 -1.12
N LYS A 422 -6.53 -12.33 -0.56
CA LYS A 422 -6.43 -13.77 -0.83
C LYS A 422 -6.84 -14.20 -2.25
N LEU A 423 -7.57 -13.37 -3.02
CA LEU A 423 -8.00 -13.70 -4.40
C LEU A 423 -6.98 -13.29 -5.49
N ILE A 424 -5.91 -12.58 -5.12
CA ILE A 424 -4.70 -12.46 -5.95
C ILE A 424 -3.63 -13.39 -5.37
N SER A 425 -3.78 -14.70 -5.62
CA SER A 425 -2.78 -15.72 -5.26
C SER A 425 -1.40 -15.30 -5.78
N GLU A 426 -0.38 -15.59 -4.97
CA GLU A 426 0.93 -14.91 -4.93
C GLU A 426 1.87 -15.23 -6.11
N ASP A 427 1.34 -15.68 -7.24
CA ASP A 427 2.12 -16.39 -8.25
C ASP A 427 2.06 -15.75 -9.64
N ILE A 428 1.17 -14.77 -9.88
CA ILE A 428 0.92 -14.23 -11.24
C ILE A 428 1.88 -13.11 -11.66
N PHE A 429 2.57 -12.50 -10.69
CA PHE A 429 3.56 -11.43 -10.89
C PHE A 429 4.64 -11.53 -9.79
N ASN A 430 5.57 -12.48 -9.93
CA ASN A 430 6.78 -12.61 -9.09
C ASN A 430 8.08 -12.30 -9.87
N GLU A 431 7.94 -11.72 -11.06
CA GLU A 431 9.05 -11.23 -11.88
C GLU A 431 8.97 -9.70 -11.93
N ASP A 432 10.12 -9.03 -11.85
CA ASP A 432 10.21 -7.58 -11.94
C ASP A 432 9.83 -7.08 -13.34
N LEU A 433 9.09 -5.97 -13.37
CA LEU A 433 8.61 -5.38 -14.61
C LEU A 433 9.66 -4.41 -15.16
N ILE A 434 10.46 -4.92 -16.10
CA ILE A 434 11.42 -4.17 -16.90
C ILE A 434 10.68 -3.50 -18.08
N ILE A 435 10.92 -2.20 -18.31
CA ILE A 435 10.32 -1.42 -19.41
C ILE A 435 11.35 -0.42 -20.00
N ASN A 436 11.71 -0.64 -21.26
CA ASN A 436 12.63 0.23 -22.00
C ASN A 436 11.96 1.51 -22.53
N PRO A 437 12.73 2.58 -22.85
CA PRO A 437 12.19 3.81 -23.44
C PRO A 437 11.49 3.57 -24.80
N ASP A 438 11.92 2.52 -25.50
CA ASP A 438 11.38 2.06 -26.79
C ASP A 438 10.21 1.07 -26.66
N ASP A 439 9.83 0.64 -25.44
CA ASP A 439 8.71 -0.29 -25.19
C ASP A 439 7.33 0.39 -25.37
N TYR A 440 7.04 0.75 -26.63
CA TYR A 440 5.69 1.15 -27.06
C TYR A 440 4.74 -0.05 -27.03
N LEU A 441 4.25 -0.35 -25.82
CA LEU A 441 3.40 -1.49 -25.50
C LEU A 441 2.00 -1.39 -26.14
N THR A 442 1.91 -1.83 -27.38
CA THR A 442 0.70 -2.47 -27.87
C THR A 442 0.45 -3.75 -27.07
N PRO A 443 -0.80 -4.05 -26.65
CA PRO A 443 -1.04 -5.05 -25.61
C PRO A 443 -0.86 -6.50 -26.09
N LYS A 444 0.11 -7.20 -25.49
CA LYS A 444 0.22 -8.67 -25.52
C LYS A 444 0.17 -9.22 -24.09
N LEU A 445 -0.72 -10.18 -23.84
CA LEU A 445 -0.94 -10.86 -22.56
C LEU A 445 -0.33 -12.26 -22.56
N LYS A 446 0.18 -12.72 -21.41
CA LYS A 446 0.34 -14.14 -21.07
C LYS A 446 0.54 -14.35 -19.56
N TYR A 447 -0.19 -15.36 -19.05
CA TYR A 447 -0.02 -16.28 -17.92
C TYR A 447 1.32 -16.33 -17.13
N ASP A 448 1.39 -16.89 -15.90
CA ASP A 448 0.39 -17.73 -15.18
C ASP A 448 0.51 -17.62 -13.64
N ARG A 449 -0.42 -18.25 -12.90
CA ARG A 449 -0.46 -18.26 -11.42
C ARG A 449 -0.40 -19.71 -10.88
N TYR A 450 0.75 -20.14 -10.31
CA TYR A 450 0.93 -21.09 -9.16
C TYR A 450 2.35 -21.71 -9.13
N LYS A 451 3.21 -21.39 -8.13
CA LYS A 451 4.58 -21.96 -7.96
C LYS A 451 5.27 -21.72 -6.60
N PHE A 452 5.23 -22.71 -5.70
CA PHE A 452 6.24 -23.06 -4.67
C PHE A 452 6.12 -24.59 -4.45
N PRO A 453 7.13 -25.35 -3.95
CA PRO A 453 8.33 -24.93 -3.20
C PRO A 453 9.68 -25.28 -3.89
N ASP A 454 9.66 -25.55 -5.20
CA ASP A 454 10.79 -26.09 -5.96
C ASP A 454 12.02 -25.14 -6.07
N GLU A 455 11.91 -23.91 -5.55
CA GLU A 455 12.97 -22.90 -5.56
C GLU A 455 13.87 -22.93 -4.32
N ILE A 456 13.34 -23.30 -3.14
CA ILE A 456 14.16 -23.35 -1.91
C ILE A 456 15.31 -24.33 -2.10
N TYR A 457 15.00 -25.55 -2.57
CA TYR A 457 15.99 -26.59 -2.83
C TYR A 457 16.97 -26.23 -3.95
N LYS A 458 16.53 -25.54 -5.02
CA LYS A 458 17.41 -25.08 -6.09
C LYS A 458 18.31 -23.92 -5.66
N ASN A 459 17.83 -23.04 -4.77
CA ASN A 459 18.61 -21.94 -4.21
C ASN A 459 19.61 -22.41 -3.15
N ILE A 460 19.32 -23.54 -2.49
CA ILE A 460 20.29 -24.28 -1.66
C ILE A 460 21.34 -24.95 -2.55
N GLU A 461 20.92 -25.71 -3.57
CA GLU A 461 21.82 -26.44 -4.47
C GLU A 461 22.73 -25.49 -5.27
N SER A 462 22.18 -24.40 -5.82
CA SER A 462 22.95 -23.40 -6.55
C SER A 462 23.99 -22.72 -5.64
N LYS A 463 23.62 -22.37 -4.40
CA LYS A 463 24.55 -21.77 -3.44
C LYS A 463 25.58 -22.73 -2.88
N TYR A 464 25.25 -24.01 -2.69
CA TYR A 464 26.26 -25.02 -2.38
C TYR A 464 27.32 -25.08 -3.49
N TYR A 465 26.90 -25.18 -4.76
CA TYR A 465 27.82 -25.17 -5.90
C TYR A 465 28.44 -23.81 -6.21
N GLU A 466 27.91 -22.71 -5.66
CA GLU A 466 28.51 -21.36 -5.72
C GLU A 466 29.65 -21.27 -4.71
N PHE A 467 29.40 -21.64 -3.44
CA PHE A 467 30.38 -21.61 -2.37
C PHE A 467 31.49 -22.66 -2.56
N GLU A 468 31.17 -23.85 -3.09
CA GLU A 468 32.17 -24.87 -3.48
C GLU A 468 33.06 -24.35 -4.64
N ARG A 469 32.52 -23.53 -5.55
CA ARG A 469 33.31 -22.82 -6.58
C ARG A 469 34.11 -21.62 -6.05
N GLN A 470 33.69 -21.03 -4.93
CA GLN A 470 34.44 -19.98 -4.22
C GLN A 470 35.57 -20.56 -3.34
N GLY A 471 35.70 -21.89 -3.24
CA GLY A 471 36.80 -22.56 -2.55
C GLY A 471 36.71 -22.57 -1.02
N LEU A 472 35.52 -22.30 -0.47
CA LEU A 472 35.25 -22.36 0.97
C LEU A 472 35.35 -23.81 1.50
N ASN A 473 35.76 -24.00 2.76
CA ASN A 473 35.79 -25.34 3.33
C ASN A 473 34.36 -25.86 3.56
N LYS A 474 34.13 -27.17 3.38
CA LYS A 474 32.80 -27.77 3.45
C LYS A 474 32.10 -27.52 4.79
N ASP A 475 32.84 -27.52 5.90
CA ASP A 475 32.29 -27.22 7.23
C ASP A 475 31.78 -25.78 7.37
N GLU A 476 32.34 -24.84 6.61
CA GLU A 476 31.96 -23.41 6.60
C GLU A 476 30.75 -23.18 5.69
N ILE A 477 30.79 -23.77 4.47
CA ILE A 477 29.64 -23.82 3.54
C ILE A 477 28.42 -24.37 4.27
N ASN A 478 28.59 -25.49 4.97
CA ASN A 478 27.55 -26.15 5.73
C ASN A 478 26.99 -25.25 6.82
N LYS A 479 27.82 -24.68 7.71
CA LYS A 479 27.33 -23.79 8.77
C LYS A 479 26.56 -22.57 8.24
N MET A 480 26.97 -22.00 7.10
CA MET A 480 26.27 -20.84 6.50
C MET A 480 24.96 -21.22 5.81
N LEU A 481 24.89 -22.39 5.16
CA LEU A 481 23.65 -22.89 4.58
C LEU A 481 22.65 -23.31 5.68
N TRP A 482 23.12 -23.95 6.76
CA TRP A 482 22.27 -24.44 7.85
C TRP A 482 21.35 -23.38 8.44
N GLY A 483 21.95 -22.32 9.00
CA GLY A 483 21.20 -21.26 9.69
C GLY A 483 20.23 -20.55 8.75
N LYS A 484 20.48 -20.58 7.42
CA LYS A 484 19.54 -20.09 6.43
C LYS A 484 18.41 -21.09 6.13
N MET A 485 18.69 -22.39 5.98
CA MET A 485 17.63 -23.40 5.82
C MET A 485 16.71 -23.43 7.04
N GLU A 486 17.29 -23.46 8.25
CA GLU A 486 16.56 -23.48 9.51
C GLU A 486 15.74 -22.21 9.69
N PHE A 487 16.27 -21.03 9.33
CA PHE A 487 15.51 -19.78 9.34
C PHE A 487 14.36 -19.76 8.31
N ASP A 488 14.62 -20.14 7.06
CA ASP A 488 13.61 -20.12 5.99
C ASP A 488 12.49 -21.15 6.27
N LEU A 489 12.83 -22.31 6.85
CA LEU A 489 11.86 -23.33 7.31
C LEU A 489 11.06 -22.87 8.52
N ASN A 490 11.69 -22.32 9.57
CA ASN A 490 11.00 -21.75 10.73
C ASN A 490 10.07 -20.59 10.35
N LYS A 491 10.47 -19.78 9.36
CA LYS A 491 9.63 -18.71 8.80
C LYS A 491 8.41 -19.29 8.07
N TYR A 492 8.58 -20.36 7.30
CA TYR A 492 7.48 -21.03 6.60
C TYR A 492 6.52 -21.70 7.60
N ALA A 493 7.04 -22.39 8.63
CA ALA A 493 6.27 -22.96 9.72
C ALA A 493 5.36 -21.91 10.41
N LYS A 494 5.94 -20.78 10.84
CA LYS A 494 5.22 -19.69 11.50
C LYS A 494 4.17 -19.00 10.62
N ASN A 495 4.36 -19.00 9.31
CA ASN A 495 3.35 -18.51 8.37
C ASN A 495 2.15 -19.45 8.24
N ILE A 496 2.31 -20.75 8.56
CA ILE A 496 1.21 -21.72 8.65
C ILE A 496 0.53 -21.63 10.02
N GLU A 497 1.29 -21.61 11.13
CA GLU A 497 0.74 -21.42 12.49
C GLU A 497 -0.19 -20.21 12.59
N SER A 498 0.16 -19.10 11.93
CA SER A 498 -0.58 -17.84 11.96
C SER A 498 -1.78 -17.77 11.01
N ASN A 499 -2.07 -18.82 10.22
CA ASN A 499 -3.21 -18.88 9.32
C ASN A 499 -4.11 -20.10 9.61
N ILE A 500 -5.41 -19.84 9.79
CA ILE A 500 -6.42 -20.85 10.10
C ILE A 500 -6.38 -22.00 9.08
N MET A 501 -6.06 -23.19 9.59
CA MET A 501 -6.15 -24.53 9.02
C MET A 501 -6.96 -24.64 7.70
N TYR A 502 -6.25 -24.89 6.60
CA TYR A 502 -6.89 -25.29 5.34
C TYR A 502 -7.57 -26.67 5.49
N PRO A 503 -8.81 -26.87 5.02
CA PRO A 503 -9.44 -28.18 5.02
C PRO A 503 -8.59 -29.20 4.25
N LYS A 504 -8.38 -30.40 4.82
CA LYS A 504 -7.67 -31.52 4.13
C LYS A 504 -8.27 -31.85 2.76
N GLU A 505 -9.55 -31.54 2.56
CA GLU A 505 -10.28 -31.71 1.31
C GLU A 505 -9.74 -30.83 0.17
N GLU A 506 -9.20 -29.64 0.45
CA GLU A 506 -8.65 -28.76 -0.59
C GLU A 506 -7.33 -29.29 -1.16
N LEU A 507 -6.50 -29.93 -0.33
CA LEU A 507 -5.25 -30.57 -0.76
C LEU A 507 -5.47 -31.69 -1.80
N LYS A 508 -6.63 -32.36 -1.77
CA LYS A 508 -6.99 -33.39 -2.77
C LYS A 508 -7.13 -32.85 -4.20
N ASN A 509 -7.25 -31.53 -4.37
CA ASN A 509 -7.27 -30.89 -5.69
C ASN A 509 -5.86 -30.60 -6.24
N ILE A 510 -4.81 -30.78 -5.42
CA ILE A 510 -3.43 -30.32 -5.69
C ILE A 510 -2.42 -31.48 -5.58
N ILE A 511 -2.66 -32.43 -4.67
CA ILE A 511 -1.78 -33.56 -4.35
C ILE A 511 -2.54 -34.87 -4.63
N ASP A 512 -1.83 -35.86 -5.20
CA ASP A 512 -2.39 -37.19 -5.46
C ASP A 512 -2.91 -37.86 -4.16
N GLU A 513 -4.12 -38.41 -4.21
CA GLU A 513 -4.77 -39.01 -3.04
C GLU A 513 -3.97 -40.17 -2.43
N ASN A 514 -3.18 -40.90 -3.23
CA ASN A 514 -2.27 -41.92 -2.71
C ASN A 514 -1.14 -41.32 -1.86
N ILE A 515 -0.63 -40.14 -2.23
CA ILE A 515 0.40 -39.43 -1.46
C ILE A 515 -0.22 -38.91 -0.15
N LEU A 516 -1.41 -38.30 -0.21
CA LEU A 516 -2.11 -37.81 0.99
C LEU A 516 -2.41 -38.93 1.99
N ASN A 517 -2.86 -40.09 1.52
CA ASN A 517 -3.10 -41.27 2.36
C ASN A 517 -1.81 -41.76 3.07
N VAL A 518 -0.64 -41.60 2.46
CA VAL A 518 0.66 -41.92 3.08
C VAL A 518 1.08 -40.85 4.08
N VAL A 519 0.87 -39.57 3.78
CA VAL A 519 1.18 -38.46 4.70
C VAL A 519 0.36 -38.55 5.98
N GLU A 520 -0.91 -38.98 5.92
CA GLU A 520 -1.72 -39.25 7.11
C GLU A 520 -1.11 -40.36 7.98
N LYS A 521 -0.79 -41.53 7.41
CA LYS A 521 -0.13 -42.62 8.14
C LYS A 521 1.20 -42.19 8.78
N VAL A 522 2.00 -41.43 8.05
CA VAL A 522 3.30 -40.92 8.50
C VAL A 522 3.14 -39.94 9.67
N THR A 523 2.15 -39.04 9.59
CA THR A 523 1.83 -38.10 10.67
C THR A 523 1.33 -38.83 11.92
N ASP A 524 0.41 -39.78 11.76
CA ASP A 524 -0.14 -40.58 12.85
C ASP A 524 0.88 -41.57 13.45
N MET A 525 1.95 -41.90 12.72
CA MET A 525 3.08 -42.66 13.24
C MET A 525 4.08 -41.76 13.97
N ALA A 526 4.40 -40.58 13.42
CA ALA A 526 5.27 -39.59 14.05
C ALA A 526 4.77 -39.19 15.45
N LYS A 527 3.46 -38.91 15.57
CA LYS A 527 2.76 -38.57 16.83
C LYS A 527 2.82 -39.67 17.92
N ARG A 528 3.36 -40.85 17.63
CA ARG A 528 3.60 -41.94 18.62
C ARG A 528 5.03 -41.97 19.16
N TYR A 529 5.96 -41.34 18.45
CA TYR A 529 7.39 -41.33 18.78
C TYR A 529 7.86 -39.97 19.30
N VAL A 530 7.40 -38.86 18.70
CA VAL A 530 7.59 -37.51 19.22
C VAL A 530 6.33 -37.07 19.94
N LYS A 531 6.49 -36.52 21.14
CA LYS A 531 5.38 -36.00 21.95
C LYS A 531 4.99 -34.60 21.45
N ASP A 532 3.69 -34.32 21.41
CA ASP A 532 3.10 -33.01 21.11
C ASP A 532 3.52 -32.37 19.76
N ILE A 533 3.54 -33.16 18.67
CA ILE A 533 3.76 -32.61 17.30
C ILE A 533 2.57 -31.74 16.86
N GLU A 534 2.86 -30.53 16.39
CA GLU A 534 1.91 -29.62 15.73
C GLU A 534 1.19 -30.22 14.53
N GLU A 535 -0.03 -29.74 14.24
CA GLU A 535 -0.77 -30.16 13.04
C GLU A 535 -0.13 -29.68 11.73
N ASN A 536 0.67 -28.61 11.78
CA ASN A 536 1.36 -28.02 10.63
C ASN A 536 2.36 -28.99 9.97
N PHE A 537 2.90 -29.95 10.73
CA PHE A 537 3.74 -31.03 10.23
C PHE A 537 3.07 -31.81 9.07
N TYR A 538 1.76 -32.03 9.15
CA TYR A 538 0.99 -32.70 8.09
C TYR A 538 1.09 -31.97 6.73
N TYR A 539 0.87 -30.66 6.74
CA TYR A 539 0.84 -29.83 5.53
C TYR A 539 2.24 -29.69 4.91
N CYS A 540 3.27 -29.52 5.75
CA CYS A 540 4.66 -29.48 5.30
C CYS A 540 5.10 -30.80 4.65
N ILE A 541 4.84 -31.94 5.30
CA ILE A 541 5.18 -33.26 4.75
C ILE A 541 4.35 -33.57 3.49
N ALA A 542 3.10 -33.13 3.39
CA ALA A 542 2.29 -33.28 2.17
C ALA A 542 2.93 -32.60 0.95
N MET A 543 3.24 -31.31 1.08
CA MET A 543 3.84 -30.53 -0.02
C MET A 543 5.26 -30.99 -0.36
N HIS A 544 6.07 -31.31 0.67
CA HIS A 544 7.40 -31.86 0.51
C HIS A 544 7.38 -33.20 -0.23
N LEU A 545 6.60 -34.19 0.26
CA LEU A 545 6.55 -35.52 -0.33
C LEU A 545 5.94 -35.52 -1.74
N ASN A 546 4.96 -34.67 -2.03
CA ASN A 546 4.47 -34.47 -3.40
C ASN A 546 5.60 -33.99 -4.33
N SER A 547 6.40 -33.01 -3.90
CA SER A 547 7.56 -32.54 -4.66
C SER A 547 8.63 -33.62 -4.81
N THR A 548 8.95 -34.37 -3.75
CA THR A 548 9.97 -35.42 -3.76
C THR A 548 9.57 -36.59 -4.67
N TYR A 549 8.32 -37.05 -4.61
CA TYR A 549 7.79 -38.08 -5.51
C TYR A 549 7.93 -37.65 -6.98
N ASP A 550 7.53 -36.42 -7.28
CA ASP A 550 7.54 -35.88 -8.64
C ASP A 550 8.97 -35.54 -9.14
N ARG A 551 9.94 -35.31 -8.24
CA ARG A 551 11.38 -35.19 -8.55
C ARG A 551 12.03 -36.55 -8.83
N LEU A 552 11.80 -37.56 -7.96
CA LEU A 552 12.36 -38.90 -8.12
C LEU A 552 11.82 -39.58 -9.38
N ARG A 553 10.52 -39.41 -9.70
CA ARG A 553 9.93 -39.85 -10.97
C ARG A 553 10.59 -39.23 -12.21
N LYS A 554 11.20 -38.05 -12.07
CA LYS A 554 11.94 -37.33 -13.12
C LYS A 554 13.46 -37.60 -13.05
N GLY A 555 13.91 -38.57 -12.24
CA GLY A 555 15.31 -38.94 -12.08
C GLY A 555 16.18 -37.89 -11.39
N LYS A 556 15.57 -36.99 -10.60
CA LYS A 556 16.27 -35.92 -9.89
C LYS A 556 16.34 -36.20 -8.38
N VAL A 557 17.55 -36.15 -7.84
CA VAL A 557 17.87 -36.27 -6.42
C VAL A 557 18.50 -34.95 -5.96
N ILE A 558 18.09 -34.48 -4.79
CA ILE A 558 18.70 -33.32 -4.11
C ILE A 558 19.60 -33.82 -3.00
N LYS A 559 20.74 -33.15 -2.80
CA LYS A 559 21.65 -33.43 -1.69
C LYS A 559 21.31 -32.56 -0.48
N ASN A 560 21.28 -33.16 0.69
CA ASN A 560 21.30 -32.45 1.96
C ASN A 560 22.78 -32.30 2.38
N PRO A 561 23.37 -31.09 2.32
CA PRO A 561 24.80 -30.91 2.52
C PRO A 561 25.28 -31.24 3.94
N GLN A 562 24.36 -31.48 4.88
CA GLN A 562 24.61 -31.64 6.31
C GLN A 562 24.01 -32.89 6.92
N ILE A 563 23.76 -33.91 6.11
CA ILE A 563 23.20 -35.19 6.58
C ILE A 563 23.98 -35.78 7.77
N ASP A 564 25.29 -35.59 7.84
CA ASP A 564 26.13 -36.08 8.94
C ASP A 564 26.08 -35.22 10.22
N TYR A 565 25.72 -33.94 10.12
CA TYR A 565 25.42 -33.09 11.28
C TYR A 565 24.01 -33.41 11.85
N ILE A 566 23.04 -33.66 10.96
CA ILE A 566 21.69 -34.08 11.35
C ILE A 566 21.74 -35.42 12.11
N LYS A 567 22.56 -36.38 11.63
CA LYS A 567 22.82 -37.67 12.29
C LYS A 567 23.34 -37.54 13.72
N THR A 568 24.07 -36.48 14.06
CA THR A 568 24.72 -36.33 15.38
C THR A 568 23.93 -35.46 16.35
N GLU A 569 23.40 -34.31 15.91
CA GLU A 569 22.70 -33.38 16.80
C GLU A 569 21.21 -33.72 16.99
N TYR A 570 20.57 -34.33 15.98
CA TYR A 570 19.14 -34.71 16.00
C TYR A 570 18.98 -36.23 15.92
N ALA A 571 19.84 -36.97 16.64
CA ALA A 571 19.92 -38.43 16.54
C ALA A 571 18.61 -39.15 16.90
N GLU A 572 17.82 -38.61 17.86
CA GLU A 572 16.51 -39.16 18.22
C GLU A 572 15.50 -38.97 17.08
N GLU A 573 15.38 -37.74 16.55
CA GLU A 573 14.51 -37.43 15.42
C GLU A 573 14.95 -38.15 14.13
N TYR A 574 16.25 -38.41 13.94
CA TYR A 574 16.80 -39.08 12.74
C TYR A 574 16.45 -40.57 12.69
N GLU A 575 16.50 -41.28 13.82
CA GLU A 575 16.03 -42.67 13.88
C GLU A 575 14.50 -42.76 13.71
N ILE A 576 13.75 -41.77 14.20
CA ILE A 576 12.31 -41.66 13.95
C ILE A 576 12.06 -41.42 12.44
N ALA A 577 12.78 -40.49 11.82
CA ALA A 577 12.68 -40.21 10.39
C ALA A 577 12.94 -41.46 9.54
N LYS A 578 13.97 -42.27 9.85
CA LYS A 578 14.21 -43.57 9.19
C LYS A 578 13.03 -44.53 9.27
N ILE A 579 12.26 -44.52 10.37
CA ILE A 579 11.06 -45.35 10.53
C ILE A 579 9.92 -44.80 9.66
N LEU A 580 9.74 -43.47 9.61
CA LEU A 580 8.77 -42.82 8.71
C LEU A 580 9.09 -43.12 7.23
N THR A 581 10.35 -42.97 6.82
CA THR A 581 10.84 -43.23 5.45
C THR A 581 10.55 -44.64 4.99
N LYS A 582 10.69 -45.66 5.85
CA LYS A 582 10.35 -47.05 5.51
C LYS A 582 8.87 -47.22 5.17
N GLU A 583 7.98 -46.59 5.92
CA GLU A 583 6.53 -46.62 5.62
C GLU A 583 6.22 -45.88 4.32
N ILE A 584 6.86 -44.74 4.05
CA ILE A 584 6.71 -44.01 2.78
C ILE A 584 7.15 -44.90 1.60
N ASN A 585 8.35 -45.47 1.66
CA ASN A 585 8.91 -46.32 0.61
C ASN A 585 7.98 -47.52 0.33
N ASN A 586 7.51 -48.21 1.38
CA ASN A 586 6.62 -49.36 1.27
C ASN A 586 5.25 -49.03 0.63
N ASN A 587 4.70 -47.85 0.89
CA ASN A 587 3.36 -47.49 0.39
C ASN A 587 3.37 -46.81 -0.98
N LEU A 588 4.37 -45.97 -1.27
CA LEU A 588 4.50 -45.29 -2.57
C LEU A 588 5.34 -46.06 -3.59
N ASN A 589 5.95 -47.18 -3.18
CA ASN A 589 6.79 -48.05 -4.01
C ASN A 589 7.99 -47.30 -4.63
N ILE A 590 8.60 -46.43 -3.81
CA ILE A 590 9.78 -45.61 -4.13
C ILE A 590 10.92 -45.92 -3.15
N GLU A 591 12.14 -45.53 -3.50
CA GLU A 591 13.29 -45.53 -2.59
C GLU A 591 13.73 -44.09 -2.34
N LEU A 592 13.32 -43.52 -1.20
CA LEU A 592 13.80 -42.20 -0.76
C LEU A 592 15.30 -42.27 -0.39
N PRO A 593 16.15 -41.38 -0.93
CA PRO A 593 17.57 -41.31 -0.59
C PRO A 593 17.80 -40.74 0.82
N GLU A 594 18.99 -40.96 1.38
CA GLU A 594 19.31 -40.55 2.76
C GLU A 594 19.14 -39.03 2.99
N ASP A 595 19.41 -38.22 1.98
CA ASP A 595 19.21 -36.77 1.98
C ASP A 595 17.77 -36.33 2.35
N GLU A 596 16.76 -37.07 1.89
CA GLU A 596 15.35 -36.80 2.19
C GLU A 596 14.98 -37.25 3.63
N ILE A 597 15.69 -38.23 4.21
CA ILE A 597 15.60 -38.55 5.65
C ILE A 597 16.10 -37.37 6.48
N GLY A 598 17.16 -36.70 6.03
CA GLY A 598 17.65 -35.45 6.61
C GLY A 598 16.57 -34.35 6.65
N PHE A 599 15.86 -34.12 5.54
CA PHE A 599 14.77 -33.13 5.51
C PHE A 599 13.57 -33.52 6.39
N ILE A 600 13.16 -34.80 6.41
CA ILE A 600 12.12 -35.30 7.33
C ILE A 600 12.51 -35.06 8.80
N THR A 601 13.79 -35.25 9.13
CA THR A 601 14.33 -34.99 10.48
C THR A 601 14.26 -33.50 10.85
N MET A 602 14.58 -32.60 9.91
CA MET A 602 14.45 -31.15 10.13
C MET A 602 12.99 -30.75 10.41
N TYR A 603 12.02 -31.31 9.69
CA TYR A 603 10.60 -31.05 9.98
C TYR A 603 10.20 -31.60 11.37
N LEU A 604 10.62 -32.82 11.73
CA LEU A 604 10.36 -33.39 13.06
C LEU A 604 10.94 -32.53 14.18
N LYS A 605 12.15 -31.98 14.02
CA LYS A 605 12.75 -31.09 15.03
C LYS A 605 12.08 -29.71 15.04
N THR A 606 11.67 -29.17 13.90
CA THR A 606 11.02 -27.85 13.81
C THR A 606 9.69 -27.85 14.56
N PHE A 607 8.84 -28.85 14.29
CA PHE A 607 7.49 -28.97 14.84
C PHE A 607 7.46 -29.78 16.17
N SER A 608 8.41 -29.50 17.07
CA SER A 608 8.64 -30.23 18.33
C SER A 608 9.09 -29.29 19.45
N GLU A 609 8.18 -29.02 20.39
CA GLU A 609 8.28 -27.98 21.43
C GLU A 609 9.37 -28.25 22.49
N LYS A 610 10.54 -27.61 22.35
CA LYS A 610 11.50 -27.39 23.46
C LYS A 610 12.24 -26.04 23.30
N ASP A 611 12.29 -25.26 24.39
CA ASP A 611 12.97 -23.95 24.57
C ASP A 611 12.42 -22.73 23.77
N LYS A 612 12.42 -21.47 24.26
CA LYS A 612 12.93 -20.85 25.51
C LYS A 612 12.25 -19.49 25.82
N LYS A 613 12.34 -19.01 27.07
CA LYS A 613 12.09 -17.58 27.43
C LYS A 613 13.37 -16.73 27.28
N VAL A 614 13.24 -15.41 27.12
CA VAL A 614 14.32 -14.42 26.91
C VAL A 614 14.18 -13.27 27.93
N SER A 615 15.28 -12.61 28.32
CA SER A 615 15.29 -11.51 29.31
C SER A 615 15.49 -10.12 28.69
N ARG A 616 14.60 -9.17 29.01
CA ARG A 616 14.48 -7.86 28.33
C ARG A 616 14.03 -6.74 29.29
N VAL A 617 14.02 -5.50 28.80
CA VAL A 617 13.48 -4.33 29.52
C VAL A 617 11.98 -4.21 29.24
N ALA A 618 11.14 -4.30 30.27
CA ALA A 618 9.69 -4.13 30.11
C ALA A 618 9.33 -2.65 29.88
N VAL A 619 8.28 -2.38 29.09
CA VAL A 619 7.78 -1.02 28.85
C VAL A 619 6.39 -0.89 29.45
N ILE A 620 6.26 -0.07 30.48
CA ILE A 620 5.00 0.14 31.20
C ILE A 620 4.53 1.57 30.91
N VAL A 621 3.36 1.68 30.28
CA VAL A 621 2.70 2.93 29.96
C VAL A 621 1.72 3.27 31.07
N LEU A 622 1.84 4.45 31.67
CA LEU A 622 0.89 4.96 32.66
C LEU A 622 0.20 6.22 32.11
N THR A 623 -1.10 6.12 31.83
CA THR A 623 -1.93 7.28 31.49
C THR A 623 -3.01 7.48 32.55
N HIS A 624 -3.44 8.72 32.71
CA HIS A 624 -4.82 8.95 33.16
C HIS A 624 -5.76 8.65 31.99
N GLY A 625 -6.94 8.10 32.26
CA GLY A 625 -7.89 7.67 31.23
C GLY A 625 -7.42 6.49 30.36
N HIS A 626 -8.32 6.04 29.48
CA HIS A 626 -8.22 4.77 28.76
C HIS A 626 -7.36 4.81 27.49
N VAL A 627 -6.08 5.19 27.62
CA VAL A 627 -5.17 5.33 26.47
C VAL A 627 -3.95 4.41 26.57
N ALA A 628 -3.45 4.12 27.78
CA ALA A 628 -2.26 3.30 27.98
C ALA A 628 -2.37 1.89 27.37
N CYS A 629 -3.51 1.21 27.54
CA CYS A 629 -3.71 -0.13 26.98
C CYS A 629 -3.77 -0.08 25.44
N GLY A 630 -4.37 0.97 24.87
CA GLY A 630 -4.38 1.20 23.42
C GLY A 630 -2.99 1.47 22.85
N MET A 631 -2.19 2.32 23.49
CA MET A 631 -0.80 2.57 23.06
C MET A 631 0.05 1.29 23.17
N ALA A 632 -0.11 0.53 24.25
CA ALA A 632 0.60 -0.72 24.48
C ALA A 632 0.19 -1.80 23.47
N GLU A 633 -1.11 -2.01 23.20
CA GLU A 633 -1.58 -2.97 22.19
C GLU A 633 -1.04 -2.59 20.81
N VAL A 634 -1.10 -1.32 20.41
CA VAL A 634 -0.56 -0.86 19.12
C VAL A 634 0.94 -1.14 19.01
N ALA A 635 1.74 -0.83 20.04
CA ALA A 635 3.18 -1.11 20.01
C ALA A 635 3.49 -2.61 19.97
N ASN A 636 2.80 -3.41 20.79
CA ASN A 636 2.90 -4.87 20.82
C ASN A 636 2.55 -5.51 19.47
N LYS A 637 1.44 -5.09 18.87
CA LYS A 637 0.88 -5.63 17.62
C LYS A 637 1.70 -5.22 16.39
N LEU A 638 2.31 -4.03 16.40
CA LEU A 638 3.23 -3.59 15.33
C LEU A 638 4.63 -4.21 15.43
N LEU A 639 5.05 -4.70 16.61
CA LEU A 639 6.36 -5.30 16.85
C LEU A 639 6.31 -6.80 17.18
N CYS A 640 5.14 -7.43 17.00
CA CYS A 640 4.86 -8.85 17.29
C CYS A 640 5.41 -9.33 18.66
N THR A 641 5.10 -8.58 19.71
CA THR A 641 5.60 -8.81 21.08
C THR A 641 4.55 -8.48 22.13
N ASN A 642 4.80 -8.81 23.40
CA ASN A 642 3.94 -8.51 24.56
C ASN A 642 4.68 -7.68 25.64
N LEU A 643 5.70 -6.92 25.24
CA LEU A 643 6.60 -6.16 26.13
C LEU A 643 6.04 -4.82 26.60
N ALA A 644 5.05 -4.27 25.90
CA ALA A 644 4.35 -3.05 26.26
C ALA A 644 3.13 -3.39 27.11
N ILE A 645 2.92 -2.68 28.22
CA ILE A 645 1.74 -2.88 29.08
C ILE A 645 1.17 -1.53 29.46
N GLY A 646 -0.12 -1.35 29.20
CA GLY A 646 -0.86 -0.21 29.69
C GLY A 646 -1.36 -0.45 31.11
N ILE A 647 -1.25 0.58 31.95
CA ILE A 647 -1.97 0.65 33.22
C ILE A 647 -2.65 2.02 33.25
N GLU A 648 -3.98 2.00 33.36
CA GLU A 648 -4.82 3.17 33.21
C GLU A 648 -5.35 3.60 34.58
N MET A 649 -5.22 4.90 34.87
CA MET A 649 -5.67 5.51 36.11
C MET A 649 -6.97 6.27 35.87
N GLU A 650 -8.01 6.01 36.67
CA GLU A 650 -9.25 6.81 36.59
C GLU A 650 -9.00 8.24 37.12
N LEU A 651 -9.79 9.21 36.65
CA LEU A 651 -9.62 10.61 37.04
C LEU A 651 -9.97 10.92 38.50
N ASP A 652 -10.74 10.04 39.16
CA ASP A 652 -11.07 10.10 40.58
C ASP A 652 -10.31 9.06 41.43
N GLU A 653 -9.49 8.20 40.81
CA GLU A 653 -8.59 7.29 41.51
C GLU A 653 -7.50 8.09 42.26
N SER A 654 -7.07 7.59 43.42
CA SER A 654 -5.94 8.21 44.12
C SER A 654 -4.61 7.74 43.53
N PRO A 655 -3.60 8.61 43.34
CA PRO A 655 -2.27 8.19 42.85
C PRO A 655 -1.60 7.10 43.69
N LYS A 656 -2.04 6.90 44.94
CA LYS A 656 -1.58 5.80 45.81
C LYS A 656 -2.04 4.42 45.31
N ILE A 657 -3.30 4.30 44.88
CA ILE A 657 -3.84 3.03 44.34
C ILE A 657 -3.17 2.72 43.00
N MET A 658 -2.98 3.74 42.17
CA MET A 658 -2.26 3.61 40.91
C MET A 658 -0.79 3.23 41.10
N LEU A 659 -0.11 3.79 42.11
CA LEU A 659 1.24 3.40 42.50
C LEU A 659 1.28 1.93 42.95
N GLU A 660 0.32 1.48 43.76
CA GLU A 660 0.22 0.08 44.20
C GLU A 660 0.02 -0.88 43.01
N ARG A 661 -0.88 -0.55 42.07
CA ARG A 661 -1.09 -1.29 40.81
C ARG A 661 0.18 -1.31 39.93
N THR A 662 0.91 -0.19 39.88
CA THR A 662 2.18 -0.10 39.13
C THR A 662 3.29 -0.94 39.78
N ILE A 663 3.37 -0.96 41.11
CA ILE A 663 4.31 -1.79 41.87
C ILE A 663 4.04 -3.28 41.63
N GLU A 664 2.77 -3.70 41.54
CA GLU A 664 2.40 -5.07 41.19
C GLU A 664 2.77 -5.41 39.73
N ALA A 665 2.44 -4.55 38.76
CA ALA A 665 2.80 -4.77 37.36
C ALA A 665 4.33 -4.85 37.16
N VAL A 666 5.11 -3.98 37.80
CA VAL A 666 6.59 -4.02 37.76
C VAL A 666 7.14 -5.34 38.32
N ARG A 667 6.50 -5.95 39.33
CA ARG A 667 6.88 -7.27 39.85
C ARG A 667 6.46 -8.42 38.93
N ASN A 668 5.33 -8.30 38.24
CA ASN A 668 4.78 -9.35 37.39
C ASN A 668 5.39 -9.41 35.98
N PHE A 669 5.93 -8.29 35.48
CA PHE A 669 6.33 -8.13 34.08
C PHE A 669 7.80 -7.72 33.85
N ASP A 670 8.63 -7.60 34.89
CA ASP A 670 10.09 -7.53 34.70
C ASP A 670 10.63 -8.84 34.08
N GLU A 671 11.16 -8.76 32.85
CA GLU A 671 11.88 -9.88 32.22
C GLU A 671 13.37 -9.96 32.68
N GLY A 672 13.74 -9.28 33.76
CA GLY A 672 15.07 -9.36 34.40
C GLY A 672 16.05 -8.27 33.98
N LYS A 673 15.57 -7.13 33.47
CA LYS A 673 16.39 -5.93 33.19
C LYS A 673 15.78 -4.62 33.71
N GLY A 674 14.68 -4.69 34.45
CA GLY A 674 13.94 -3.53 34.92
C GLY A 674 12.93 -2.99 33.91
N CYS A 675 12.22 -1.94 34.32
CA CYS A 675 11.06 -1.41 33.60
C CYS A 675 11.26 0.07 33.22
N LEU A 676 11.01 0.39 31.95
CA LEU A 676 10.85 1.77 31.51
C LEU A 676 9.39 2.18 31.69
N LEU A 677 9.16 3.19 32.51
CA LEU A 677 7.87 3.81 32.76
C LEU A 677 7.72 5.01 31.82
N LEU A 678 6.75 4.94 30.91
CA LEU A 678 6.37 6.07 30.05
C LEU A 678 5.08 6.65 30.62
N VAL A 679 5.12 7.88 31.14
CA VAL A 679 4.01 8.44 31.92
C VAL A 679 3.53 9.76 31.33
N ASP A 680 2.22 9.95 31.34
CA ASP A 680 1.58 11.14 30.78
C ASP A 680 1.75 12.36 31.71
N MET A 681 1.37 12.22 32.98
CA MET A 681 1.32 13.33 33.94
C MET A 681 2.47 13.36 34.95
N GLY A 682 2.88 14.58 35.32
CA GLY A 682 4.00 14.87 36.21
C GLY A 682 3.91 14.29 37.63
N SER A 683 2.71 13.99 38.12
CA SER A 683 2.48 13.26 39.37
C SER A 683 3.12 11.87 39.35
N LEU A 684 2.94 11.15 38.25
CA LEU A 684 3.43 9.78 38.01
C LEU A 684 4.94 9.75 37.79
N VAL A 685 5.57 10.87 37.41
CA VAL A 685 7.05 10.99 37.27
C VAL A 685 7.77 10.71 38.59
N SER A 686 7.12 10.99 39.73
CA SER A 686 7.64 10.66 41.06
C SER A 686 7.74 9.15 41.34
N PHE A 687 6.96 8.31 40.63
CA PHE A 687 6.79 6.91 40.97
C PHE A 687 8.08 6.09 40.85
N GLY A 688 8.93 6.34 39.85
CA GLY A 688 10.09 5.48 39.59
C GLY A 688 11.03 5.33 40.78
N HIS A 689 11.32 6.41 41.51
CA HIS A 689 12.17 6.33 42.70
C HIS A 689 11.45 5.66 43.90
N ILE A 690 10.12 5.68 43.93
CA ILE A 690 9.32 4.99 44.97
C ILE A 690 9.26 3.48 44.65
N ILE A 691 8.88 3.13 43.42
CA ILE A 691 8.82 1.76 42.92
C ILE A 691 10.17 1.07 43.10
N THR A 692 11.27 1.62 42.58
CA THR A 692 12.60 1.00 42.70
C THR A 692 13.06 0.84 44.16
N LYS A 693 12.55 1.65 45.08
CA LYS A 693 12.80 1.51 46.53
C LYS A 693 11.96 0.41 47.19
N GLU A 694 10.78 0.08 46.66
CA GLU A 694 9.85 -0.94 47.22
C GLU A 694 9.82 -2.29 46.46
N THR A 695 10.33 -2.35 45.24
CA THR A 695 10.50 -3.59 44.47
C THR A 695 11.95 -4.07 44.42
N GLY A 696 12.92 -3.16 44.54
CA GLY A 696 14.32 -3.42 44.21
C GLY A 696 14.61 -3.52 42.71
N ILE A 697 13.58 -3.47 41.86
CA ILE A 697 13.68 -3.53 40.40
C ILE A 697 14.01 -2.12 39.89
N LEU A 698 15.04 -2.02 39.04
CA LEU A 698 15.44 -0.75 38.45
C LEU A 698 14.34 -0.22 37.53
N THR A 699 13.94 1.03 37.73
CA THR A 699 12.99 1.72 36.85
C THR A 699 13.52 3.08 36.41
N LYS A 700 13.06 3.53 35.24
CA LYS A 700 13.28 4.89 34.74
C LYS A 700 11.96 5.45 34.23
N VAL A 701 11.72 6.74 34.46
CA VAL A 701 10.48 7.40 34.07
C VAL A 701 10.76 8.46 33.04
N ILE A 702 9.99 8.47 31.95
CA ILE A 702 9.93 9.58 30.99
C ILE A 702 8.59 10.28 31.21
N GLY A 703 8.65 11.57 31.56
CA GLY A 703 7.48 12.45 31.78
C GLY A 703 6.85 12.93 30.48
N ARG A 704 6.57 11.99 29.59
CA ARG A 704 5.81 12.09 28.34
C ARG A 704 5.50 10.68 27.90
N VAL A 705 4.32 10.47 27.32
CA VAL A 705 4.07 9.28 26.51
C VAL A 705 3.23 9.61 25.28
N ASP A 706 3.62 9.03 24.15
CA ASP A 706 2.85 9.00 22.92
C ASP A 706 3.12 7.68 22.20
N THR A 707 2.23 7.26 21.29
CA THR A 707 2.31 5.92 20.67
C THR A 707 3.62 5.69 19.89
N MET A 708 4.30 6.75 19.42
CA MET A 708 5.62 6.61 18.79
C MET A 708 6.73 6.42 19.82
N MET A 709 6.64 7.08 20.98
CA MET A 709 7.54 6.86 22.11
C MET A 709 7.40 5.46 22.70
N VAL A 710 6.17 4.93 22.82
CA VAL A 710 5.93 3.53 23.24
C VAL A 710 6.52 2.56 22.21
N LEU A 711 6.26 2.79 20.92
CA LEU A 711 6.79 1.95 19.84
C LEU A 711 8.33 1.94 19.82
N GLU A 712 8.98 3.10 19.93
CA GLU A 712 10.45 3.20 19.92
C GLU A 712 11.06 2.62 21.21
N ALA A 713 10.44 2.80 22.38
CA ALA A 713 10.86 2.15 23.62
C ALA A 713 10.84 0.62 23.49
N VAL A 714 9.72 0.05 23.04
CA VAL A 714 9.58 -1.41 22.85
C VAL A 714 10.55 -1.93 21.79
N ARG A 715 10.73 -1.18 20.70
CA ARG A 715 11.71 -1.51 19.65
C ARG A 715 13.14 -1.54 20.18
N LYS A 716 13.51 -0.62 21.10
CA LYS A 716 14.82 -0.63 21.78
C LYS A 716 14.93 -1.77 22.82
N SER A 717 13.86 -2.07 23.55
CA SER A 717 13.81 -3.20 24.50
C SER A 717 14.00 -4.57 23.84
N LEU A 718 13.52 -4.74 22.61
CA LEU A 718 13.70 -5.95 21.80
C LEU A 718 15.16 -6.20 21.36
N ILE A 719 16.05 -5.20 21.44
CA ILE A 719 17.45 -5.36 21.07
C ILE A 719 18.18 -6.19 22.13
N GLU A 720 18.89 -7.24 21.70
CA GLU A 720 19.73 -8.04 22.60
C GLU A 720 20.82 -7.18 23.26
N ASN A 721 21.12 -7.44 24.53
CA ASN A 721 22.02 -6.63 25.37
C ASN A 721 21.61 -5.16 25.61
N SER A 722 20.37 -4.75 25.26
CA SER A 722 19.79 -3.45 25.65
C SER A 722 19.86 -3.18 27.17
N ASN A 723 20.01 -1.90 27.54
CA ASN A 723 20.13 -1.39 28.91
C ASN A 723 19.12 -0.26 29.18
N LEU A 724 18.33 -0.39 30.24
CA LEU A 724 17.30 0.57 30.67
C LEU A 724 17.79 2.03 30.71
N TYR A 725 19.01 2.29 31.19
CA TYR A 725 19.55 3.65 31.29
C TYR A 725 19.89 4.26 29.92
N GLU A 726 20.31 3.44 28.96
CA GLU A 726 20.63 3.89 27.60
C GLU A 726 19.35 4.16 26.80
N ILE A 727 18.35 3.27 26.91
CA ILE A 727 17.01 3.48 26.33
C ILE A 727 16.39 4.79 26.85
N TYR A 728 16.37 4.97 28.17
CA TYR A 728 15.86 6.19 28.83
C TYR A 728 16.53 7.45 28.28
N LYS A 729 17.87 7.48 28.24
CA LYS A 729 18.64 8.67 27.84
C LYS A 729 18.49 9.01 26.35
N GLU A 730 18.34 8.02 25.48
CA GLU A 730 18.13 8.26 24.03
C GLU A 730 16.74 8.83 23.73
N LEU A 731 15.72 8.53 24.54
CA LEU A 731 14.35 9.02 24.38
C LEU A 731 14.13 10.42 24.98
N GLU A 732 15.03 10.92 25.82
CA GLU A 732 14.92 12.21 26.54
C GLU A 732 15.51 13.43 25.77
N GLY A 733 16.18 13.19 24.63
CA GLY A 733 17.24 14.08 24.14
C GLY A 733 16.89 15.13 23.09
N ASP A 734 16.17 16.22 23.42
CA ASP A 734 16.47 17.55 22.80
C ASP A 734 16.09 18.80 23.65
N LYS A 735 17.03 19.19 24.54
CA LYS A 735 17.26 20.51 25.20
C LYS A 735 16.10 21.31 25.88
N LYS A 736 15.82 20.92 27.13
CA LYS A 736 16.03 21.68 28.41
C LYS A 736 15.34 23.05 28.70
N PHE A 737 15.10 23.26 30.01
CA PHE A 737 14.41 24.36 30.77
C PHE A 737 12.86 24.25 30.81
N GLY A 738 12.19 24.71 31.88
CA GLY A 738 12.68 25.49 33.06
C GLY A 738 12.94 24.68 34.34
N GLU A 739 13.71 25.28 35.27
CA GLU A 739 13.88 24.77 36.65
C GLU A 739 12.77 25.33 37.56
N GLY A 740 12.11 24.46 38.34
CA GLY A 740 11.37 24.85 39.54
C GLY A 740 12.17 24.43 40.77
N GLU A 741 12.62 25.38 41.59
CA GLU A 741 13.52 25.07 42.71
C GLU A 741 12.81 24.33 43.85
N GLN A 742 13.38 23.19 44.26
CA GLN A 742 13.42 22.82 45.68
C GLN A 742 14.67 21.98 45.99
N CYS A 743 15.14 22.04 47.24
CA CYS A 743 16.53 21.77 47.57
C CYS A 743 16.94 20.29 47.56
N VAL A 744 17.40 19.79 46.40
CA VAL A 744 18.39 18.70 46.38
C VAL A 744 19.77 19.28 46.71
N LYS A 745 20.48 18.70 47.69
CA LYS A 745 21.85 19.11 48.04
C LYS A 745 22.73 19.09 46.79
N LYS A 746 23.34 20.23 46.44
CA LYS A 746 24.19 20.40 45.25
C LYS A 746 25.57 19.73 45.45
N TYR A 747 25.56 18.40 45.55
CA TYR A 747 26.77 17.59 45.57
C TYR A 747 27.56 17.82 44.28
N LEU A 748 28.81 18.25 44.40
CA LEU A 748 29.72 18.47 43.27
C LEU A 748 29.83 17.19 42.44
N LYS A 749 29.83 17.33 41.11
CA LYS A 749 29.94 16.17 40.21
C LYS A 749 31.26 15.46 40.53
N THR A 750 31.19 14.18 40.87
CA THR A 750 32.29 13.46 41.50
C THR A 750 32.81 12.35 40.58
N ILE A 751 34.13 12.27 40.42
CA ILE A 751 34.81 11.15 39.74
C ILE A 751 35.55 10.36 40.79
N ILE A 752 35.40 9.04 40.80
CA ILE A 752 36.15 8.16 41.70
C ILE A 752 37.32 7.56 40.92
N THR A 753 38.54 7.60 41.47
CA THR A 753 39.71 6.95 40.87
C THR A 753 40.12 5.70 41.65
N VAL A 754 40.43 4.60 40.94
CA VAL A 754 40.51 3.25 41.56
C VAL A 754 41.77 2.48 41.13
N CYS A 755 42.43 1.83 42.09
CA CYS A 755 43.53 0.89 41.81
C CYS A 755 43.60 -0.24 42.85
N LEU A 756 44.13 -1.40 42.44
CA LEU A 756 44.30 -2.60 43.28
C LEU A 756 45.52 -2.53 44.22
N THR A 757 46.57 -1.79 43.83
CA THR A 757 47.87 -1.77 44.54
C THR A 757 47.95 -0.72 45.66
N GLY A 758 46.80 -0.17 46.09
CA GLY A 758 46.69 0.85 47.13
C GLY A 758 46.42 2.27 46.59
N GLU A 759 46.07 3.18 47.50
CA GLU A 759 45.58 4.53 47.19
C GLU A 759 46.55 5.36 46.34
N GLY A 760 47.86 5.22 46.52
CA GLY A 760 48.87 6.04 45.83
C GLY A 760 48.75 5.99 44.29
N SER A 761 48.40 4.83 43.74
CA SER A 761 48.14 4.65 42.31
C SER A 761 46.87 5.38 41.86
N ALA A 762 45.78 5.28 42.63
CA ALA A 762 44.53 6.00 42.37
C ALA A 762 44.71 7.53 42.48
N LEU A 763 45.55 7.99 43.40
CA LEU A 763 45.86 9.40 43.64
C LEU A 763 46.70 10.01 42.49
N ASN A 764 47.54 9.21 41.82
CA ASN A 764 48.21 9.62 40.58
C ASN A 764 47.25 9.71 39.38
N ILE A 765 46.28 8.80 39.27
CA ILE A 765 45.20 8.88 38.26
C ILE A 765 44.38 10.17 38.46
N LYS A 766 44.03 10.50 39.72
CA LYS A 766 43.35 11.77 40.06
C LYS A 766 44.13 12.99 39.54
N LYS A 767 45.42 13.09 39.87
CA LYS A 767 46.27 14.21 39.42
C LYS A 767 46.33 14.35 37.90
N TYR A 768 46.31 13.24 37.15
CA TYR A 768 46.27 13.28 35.68
C TYR A 768 44.96 13.90 35.14
N ILE A 769 43.81 13.53 35.72
CA ILE A 769 42.50 14.10 35.35
C ILE A 769 42.41 15.58 35.77
N GLU A 770 42.90 15.93 36.96
CA GLU A 770 42.98 17.32 37.44
C GLU A 770 43.90 18.19 36.57
N GLY A 771 44.96 17.62 35.99
CA GLY A 771 45.79 18.31 35.00
C GLY A 771 45.08 18.49 33.66
N MET A 772 44.23 17.53 33.27
CA MET A 772 43.48 17.57 32.01
C MET A 772 42.35 18.61 32.01
N LEU A 773 41.68 18.83 33.16
CA LEU A 773 40.52 19.72 33.27
C LEU A 773 40.89 21.21 33.47
N GLY A 774 42.16 21.52 33.72
CA GLY A 774 42.67 22.90 33.82
C GLY A 774 42.05 23.71 34.97
N GLU A 775 41.66 24.96 34.69
CA GLU A 775 40.99 25.87 35.63
C GLU A 775 39.47 25.63 35.73
N SER A 776 38.90 24.79 34.86
CA SER A 776 37.47 24.40 34.77
C SER A 776 36.96 23.56 35.97
N LYS A 777 37.60 23.67 37.14
CA LYS A 777 37.41 22.82 38.32
C LYS A 777 36.29 23.25 39.26
N THR A 778 35.72 24.44 39.07
CA THR A 778 34.82 25.10 40.03
C THR A 778 33.51 24.35 40.35
N SER A 779 33.19 23.25 39.64
CA SER A 779 32.00 22.44 39.87
C SER A 779 32.25 20.92 39.95
N LEU A 780 33.50 20.45 40.09
CA LEU A 780 33.86 19.03 39.95
C LEU A 780 34.85 18.55 41.03
N ASN A 781 34.52 17.43 41.67
CA ASN A 781 35.27 16.76 42.74
C ASN A 781 35.90 15.44 42.25
N ILE A 782 37.05 15.04 42.78
CA ILE A 782 37.70 13.76 42.43
C ILE A 782 38.23 13.06 43.68
N ILE A 783 37.87 11.80 43.89
CA ILE A 783 38.16 11.02 45.11
C ILE A 783 38.95 9.75 44.74
N PRO A 784 40.20 9.56 45.21
CA PRO A 784 40.95 8.33 45.02
C PRO A 784 40.59 7.28 46.07
N ILE A 785 40.49 6.00 45.66
CA ILE A 785 40.20 4.85 46.53
C ILE A 785 41.13 3.68 46.14
N GLY A 786 41.77 3.06 47.13
CA GLY A 786 42.66 1.92 46.95
C GLY A 786 41.99 0.61 47.41
N ILE A 787 41.69 -0.29 46.48
CA ILE A 787 40.93 -1.52 46.76
C ILE A 787 41.88 -2.70 46.97
N ALA A 788 42.02 -3.18 48.20
CA ALA A 788 42.80 -4.39 48.48
C ALA A 788 42.12 -5.69 48.01
N ASN A 789 40.79 -5.73 47.97
CA ASN A 789 40.02 -6.86 47.44
C ASN A 789 38.65 -6.39 46.92
N ILE A 790 38.21 -6.92 45.75
CA ILE A 790 37.14 -6.34 44.92
C ILE A 790 35.80 -6.25 45.67
N SER A 791 35.46 -7.28 46.45
CA SER A 791 34.21 -7.34 47.23
C SER A 791 34.13 -6.26 48.32
N ASN A 792 35.23 -5.96 49.02
CA ASN A 792 35.25 -4.89 50.03
C ASN A 792 35.22 -3.50 49.37
N GLY A 793 35.96 -3.33 48.26
CA GLY A 793 36.00 -2.05 47.54
C GLY A 793 34.66 -1.62 46.95
N LYS A 794 33.76 -2.56 46.61
CA LYS A 794 32.38 -2.24 46.24
C LYS A 794 31.64 -1.49 47.35
N ASN A 795 31.85 -1.83 48.62
CA ASN A 795 31.17 -1.18 49.75
C ASN A 795 31.69 0.25 49.97
N GLU A 796 33.01 0.44 49.97
CA GLU A 796 33.62 1.77 50.13
C GLU A 796 33.21 2.73 48.99
N ILE A 797 33.20 2.25 47.75
CA ILE A 797 32.70 3.06 46.62
C ILE A 797 31.19 3.32 46.78
N MET A 798 30.39 2.34 47.20
CA MET A 798 28.96 2.53 47.44
C MET A 798 28.66 3.56 48.53
N ASP A 799 29.49 3.66 49.57
CA ASP A 799 29.32 4.68 50.61
C ASP A 799 29.75 6.08 50.15
N VAL A 800 30.73 6.18 49.25
CA VAL A 800 31.01 7.45 48.54
C VAL A 800 29.89 7.79 47.55
N TYR A 801 29.30 6.80 46.88
CA TYR A 801 28.19 6.93 45.92
C TYR A 801 26.89 7.43 46.58
N LYS A 802 26.53 6.89 47.75
CA LYS A 802 25.37 7.37 48.55
C LYS A 802 25.47 8.85 48.95
N ASN A 803 26.70 9.36 49.09
CA ASN A 803 26.99 10.68 49.66
C ASN A 803 27.49 11.71 48.63
N ASN A 804 27.68 11.36 47.36
CA ASN A 804 28.18 12.26 46.31
C ASN A 804 27.52 11.96 44.96
N ASN A 805 27.38 12.97 44.11
CA ASN A 805 26.89 12.79 42.73
C ASN A 805 28.01 12.20 41.84
N VAL A 806 28.24 10.89 41.94
CA VAL A 806 29.30 10.18 41.21
C VAL A 806 28.90 9.96 39.76
N ILE A 807 29.63 10.60 38.84
CA ILE A 807 29.32 10.60 37.41
C ILE A 807 30.17 9.61 36.59
N ALA A 808 31.31 9.15 37.11
CA ALA A 808 32.19 8.16 36.47
C ALA A 808 33.16 7.52 37.47
N VAL A 809 33.64 6.32 37.15
CA VAL A 809 34.78 5.67 37.82
C VAL A 809 35.94 5.53 36.82
N VAL A 810 37.17 5.87 37.23
CA VAL A 810 38.37 5.77 36.38
C VAL A 810 39.46 4.97 37.09
N GLY A 811 39.86 3.83 36.54
CA GLY A 811 40.82 2.97 37.25
C GLY A 811 41.64 2.02 36.40
N THR A 812 42.54 1.30 37.06
CA THR A 812 43.27 0.17 36.45
C THR A 812 42.47 -1.14 36.48
N ILE A 813 41.45 -1.22 37.32
CA ILE A 813 40.51 -2.34 37.43
C ILE A 813 39.10 -1.77 37.53
N ASN A 814 38.14 -2.41 36.84
CA ASN A 814 36.73 -2.12 36.98
C ASN A 814 36.23 -2.72 38.32
N PRO A 815 35.71 -1.91 39.27
CA PRO A 815 35.06 -2.43 40.47
C PRO A 815 33.67 -3.04 40.17
N ASP A 816 33.18 -2.89 38.93
CA ASP A 816 31.96 -3.48 38.39
C ASP A 816 30.68 -3.06 39.13
N ILE A 817 30.41 -1.76 39.06
CA ILE A 817 29.35 -1.07 39.79
C ILE A 817 28.26 -0.64 38.82
N GLU A 818 27.05 -1.11 39.09
CA GLU A 818 25.87 -0.88 38.24
C GLU A 818 25.58 0.62 38.09
N ASN A 819 25.13 1.01 36.88
CA ASN A 819 24.69 2.37 36.54
C ASN A 819 25.76 3.49 36.63
N VAL A 820 27.04 3.18 36.87
CA VAL A 820 28.13 4.16 36.83
C VAL A 820 29.15 3.81 35.73
N PRO A 821 29.42 4.70 34.75
CA PRO A 821 30.33 4.37 33.66
C PRO A 821 31.78 4.25 34.16
N PHE A 822 32.34 3.05 34.07
CA PHE A 822 33.77 2.82 34.21
C PHE A 822 34.51 3.22 32.94
N ILE A 823 35.63 3.94 33.08
CA ILE A 823 36.58 4.21 32.00
C ILE A 823 37.95 3.70 32.44
N SER A 824 38.57 2.83 31.64
CA SER A 824 39.92 2.36 31.97
C SER A 824 40.91 3.53 31.94
N PHE A 825 41.89 3.54 32.84
CA PHE A 825 42.93 4.56 32.82
C PHE A 825 43.73 4.53 31.50
N GLN A 826 43.86 3.36 30.86
CA GLN A 826 44.47 3.23 29.53
C GLN A 826 43.68 3.99 28.45
N ASP A 827 42.37 4.14 28.59
CA ASP A 827 41.53 4.91 27.65
C ASP A 827 41.50 6.41 27.95
N ILE A 828 41.66 6.81 29.21
CA ILE A 828 41.85 8.22 29.59
C ILE A 828 43.18 8.78 29.07
N LEU A 829 44.19 7.93 28.83
CA LEU A 829 45.40 8.34 28.11
C LEU A 829 45.16 8.61 26.61
N LYS A 830 44.09 8.07 26.02
CA LYS A 830 43.71 8.24 24.59
C LYS A 830 42.74 9.42 24.42
N LYS A 831 42.71 10.07 23.23
CA LYS A 831 41.78 11.19 22.96
C LYS A 831 40.29 10.83 23.16
N SER A 832 39.89 9.61 22.81
CA SER A 832 38.50 9.15 22.88
C SER A 832 37.95 9.10 24.32
N GLY A 833 38.72 8.59 25.28
CA GLY A 833 38.30 8.57 26.69
C GLY A 833 38.12 9.97 27.27
N LYS A 834 38.93 10.94 26.84
CA LYS A 834 38.84 12.34 27.26
C LYS A 834 37.53 13.01 26.80
N VAL A 835 37.13 12.78 25.54
CA VAL A 835 35.85 13.27 25.01
C VAL A 835 34.66 12.59 25.70
N ARG A 836 34.74 11.27 25.92
CA ARG A 836 33.69 10.52 26.66
C ARG A 836 33.48 11.08 28.06
N LEU A 837 34.56 11.44 28.78
CA LEU A 837 34.47 12.04 30.10
C LEU A 837 33.88 13.46 30.10
N MET A 838 34.20 14.28 29.09
CA MET A 838 33.62 15.64 28.95
C MET A 838 32.12 15.62 28.69
N ASN A 839 31.62 14.73 27.83
CA ASN A 839 30.19 14.65 27.49
C ASN A 839 29.30 14.25 28.68
N ILE A 840 29.87 13.67 29.73
CA ILE A 840 29.18 13.33 30.98
C ILE A 840 28.93 14.60 31.87
N ILE A 841 29.51 15.76 31.51
CA ILE A 841 29.50 16.98 32.35
C ILE A 841 28.39 18.01 31.97
N GLY A 842 27.99 18.15 30.69
CA GLY A 842 26.66 18.66 30.19
C GLY A 842 26.21 20.15 30.35
N LEU A 843 25.69 20.80 29.27
CA LEU A 843 25.32 22.25 29.14
C LEU A 843 24.07 22.50 28.16
N ASP A 844 23.45 23.72 28.06
CA ASP A 844 22.40 24.26 27.07
C ASP A 844 20.82 24.13 27.29
N HIS A 845 19.95 25.13 26.91
CA HIS A 845 18.47 25.24 27.25
C HIS A 845 17.55 26.23 26.41
N LYS A 846 16.17 26.18 26.44
CA LYS A 846 15.19 27.28 26.00
C LYS A 846 13.71 27.35 26.59
N ILE A 847 12.65 27.84 25.86
CA ILE A 847 11.35 28.51 26.33
C ILE A 847 10.08 28.33 25.39
N ASN A 848 8.83 28.68 25.84
CA ASN A 848 7.44 28.48 25.28
C ASN A 848 6.56 29.80 25.07
N PRO A 849 5.42 29.87 24.30
CA PRO A 849 4.91 31.16 23.72
C PRO A 849 3.44 31.72 23.83
N LEU A 850 2.36 30.98 24.19
CA LEU A 850 0.94 31.23 23.73
C LEU A 850 0.32 32.68 23.71
N ILE A 851 0.35 33.42 24.83
CA ILE A 851 -0.43 34.60 25.32
C ILE A 851 -1.06 35.66 24.36
N HIS A 852 -0.71 35.72 23.08
CA HIS A 852 -0.91 36.90 22.23
C HIS A 852 -2.28 37.04 21.52
N VAL A 853 -3.18 36.05 21.61
CA VAL A 853 -4.44 35.99 20.84
C VAL A 853 -5.73 35.91 21.67
N LEU A 854 -5.64 35.72 22.98
CA LEU A 854 -6.80 35.62 23.87
C LEU A 854 -7.22 37.01 24.38
N ASP A 855 -8.52 37.23 24.52
CA ASP A 855 -9.10 38.52 24.92
C ASP A 855 -10.43 38.29 25.65
N GLU A 856 -10.57 38.80 26.88
CA GLU A 856 -11.77 38.61 27.71
C GLU A 856 -13.04 39.13 27.01
N GLN A 857 -12.92 40.13 26.12
CA GLN A 857 -14.06 40.71 25.40
C GLN A 857 -14.58 39.85 24.24
N LEU A 858 -13.87 38.78 23.88
CA LEU A 858 -14.26 37.82 22.84
C LEU A 858 -14.82 36.52 23.43
N ILE A 859 -14.92 36.43 24.76
CA ILE A 859 -15.41 35.27 25.49
C ILE A 859 -16.80 35.58 26.06
N GLN A 860 -17.78 34.70 25.82
CA GLN A 860 -19.15 34.86 26.31
C GLN A 860 -19.72 33.55 26.87
N ILE A 861 -20.63 33.67 27.83
CA ILE A 861 -21.50 32.58 28.28
C ILE A 861 -22.93 32.95 27.83
N ARG A 862 -23.63 32.04 27.14
CA ARG A 862 -24.96 32.28 26.55
C ARG A 862 -25.97 31.26 27.10
N ASP A 863 -27.09 31.76 27.60
CA ASP A 863 -28.25 30.97 28.08
C ASP A 863 -29.41 30.89 27.08
N ASP A 864 -29.27 31.63 25.98
CA ASP A 864 -30.17 31.68 24.83
C ASP A 864 -30.37 30.30 24.20
N VAL A 865 -31.43 30.13 23.41
CA VAL A 865 -31.61 28.96 22.55
C VAL A 865 -31.27 29.38 21.12
N PHE A 866 -30.11 28.96 20.64
CA PHE A 866 -29.65 29.21 19.27
C PHE A 866 -29.60 27.93 18.45
N ASP A 867 -29.71 28.08 17.13
CA ASP A 867 -29.16 27.10 16.19
C ASP A 867 -27.67 27.37 15.87
N LYS A 868 -27.06 26.48 15.07
CA LYS A 868 -25.66 26.55 14.66
C LYS A 868 -25.32 27.85 13.92
N SER A 869 -26.19 28.30 13.03
CA SER A 869 -26.01 29.48 12.21
C SER A 869 -26.05 30.74 13.07
N GLU A 870 -27.03 30.84 13.97
CA GLU A 870 -27.16 31.99 14.88
C GLU A 870 -25.92 32.16 15.77
N ILE A 871 -25.28 31.06 16.21
CA ILE A 871 -24.00 31.10 16.94
C ILE A 871 -22.86 31.59 16.04
N ILE A 872 -22.76 31.08 14.81
CA ILE A 872 -21.71 31.50 13.86
C ILE A 872 -21.85 33.00 13.55
N ASP A 873 -23.06 33.49 13.30
CA ASP A 873 -23.34 34.90 13.03
C ASP A 873 -22.96 35.79 14.21
N GLU A 874 -23.40 35.47 15.44
CA GLU A 874 -23.08 36.26 16.64
C GLU A 874 -21.59 36.25 16.98
N MET A 875 -20.88 35.13 16.76
CA MET A 875 -19.42 35.06 16.96
C MET A 875 -18.63 35.82 15.88
N CYS A 876 -19.03 35.73 14.60
CA CYS A 876 -18.39 36.50 13.53
C CYS A 876 -18.61 38.00 13.74
N LYS A 877 -19.84 38.41 14.04
CA LYS A 877 -20.22 39.78 14.37
C LYS A 877 -19.44 40.32 15.57
N LEU A 878 -19.24 39.53 16.63
CA LEU A 878 -18.39 39.93 17.75
C LEU A 878 -16.92 40.16 17.35
N LEU A 879 -16.38 39.36 16.42
CA LEU A 879 -15.02 39.58 15.88
C LEU A 879 -14.93 40.81 14.97
N ILE A 880 -15.99 41.13 14.23
CA ILE A 880 -16.14 42.32 13.37
C ILE A 880 -16.26 43.60 14.23
N ASP A 881 -17.19 43.63 15.18
CA ASP A 881 -17.43 44.75 16.12
C ASP A 881 -16.18 45.05 16.99
N LYS A 882 -15.24 44.10 17.10
CA LYS A 882 -13.96 44.24 17.83
C LYS A 882 -12.74 44.43 16.91
N GLY A 883 -12.94 44.63 15.61
CA GLY A 883 -11.89 44.92 14.63
C GLY A 883 -10.83 43.83 14.49
N ARG A 884 -11.25 42.55 14.54
CA ARG A 884 -10.35 41.39 14.41
C ARG A 884 -10.41 40.75 13.03
N VAL A 885 -11.59 40.76 12.41
CA VAL A 885 -11.87 40.25 11.07
C VAL A 885 -12.76 41.23 10.31
N LYS A 886 -12.80 41.09 8.99
CA LYS A 886 -13.68 41.86 8.09
C LYS A 886 -15.03 41.16 7.89
N ASP A 887 -16.01 41.89 7.36
CA ASP A 887 -17.37 41.40 7.09
C ASP A 887 -17.39 40.10 6.27
N GLU A 888 -16.47 39.95 5.30
CA GLU A 888 -16.38 38.77 4.44
C GLU A 888 -15.92 37.49 5.17
N PHE A 889 -15.32 37.62 6.36
CA PHE A 889 -14.88 36.46 7.16
C PHE A 889 -16.05 35.52 7.48
N THR A 890 -17.22 36.07 7.80
CA THR A 890 -18.47 35.32 8.07
C THR A 890 -18.81 34.36 6.92
N ILE A 891 -18.74 34.85 5.67
CA ILE A 891 -19.00 34.05 4.47
C ILE A 891 -17.93 32.96 4.29
N SER A 892 -16.67 33.26 4.64
CA SER A 892 -15.59 32.27 4.58
C SER A 892 -15.73 31.14 5.63
N VAL A 893 -16.29 31.44 6.81
CA VAL A 893 -16.62 30.44 7.84
C VAL A 893 -17.75 29.54 7.33
N TYR A 894 -18.85 30.11 6.83
CA TYR A 894 -19.96 29.31 6.27
C TYR A 894 -19.54 28.44 5.09
N LYS A 895 -18.71 28.93 4.17
CA LYS A 895 -18.19 28.12 3.07
C LYS A 895 -17.43 26.88 3.57
N ARG A 896 -16.73 26.95 4.70
CA ARG A 896 -16.05 25.80 5.33
C ARG A 896 -17.03 24.89 6.08
N GLU A 897 -17.90 25.44 6.91
CA GLU A 897 -18.89 24.66 7.68
C GLU A 897 -19.91 23.91 6.80
N ILE A 898 -20.17 24.38 5.58
CA ILE A 898 -20.99 23.68 4.56
C ILE A 898 -20.23 22.50 3.93
N MET A 899 -18.89 22.53 3.92
CA MET A 899 -18.06 21.40 3.46
C MET A 899 -17.87 20.33 4.55
N GLY A 900 -18.23 20.63 5.80
CA GLY A 900 -18.26 19.72 6.95
C GLY A 900 -18.15 20.51 8.26
N GLY A 901 -18.94 20.16 9.27
CA GLY A 901 -18.91 20.85 10.56
C GLY A 901 -17.60 20.61 11.30
N THR A 902 -16.85 21.67 11.57
CA THR A 902 -15.53 21.53 12.19
C THR A 902 -15.68 21.32 13.70
N LEU A 903 -15.31 20.11 14.14
CA LEU A 903 -15.55 19.60 15.49
C LEU A 903 -14.25 19.12 16.13
N PHE A 904 -14.10 19.40 17.43
CA PHE A 904 -13.03 18.86 18.27
C PHE A 904 -13.62 18.01 19.40
N GLN A 905 -13.08 16.79 19.55
CA GLN A 905 -13.55 15.77 20.50
C GLN A 905 -15.08 15.55 20.53
N GLY A 906 -15.77 15.81 19.41
CA GLY A 906 -17.23 15.64 19.24
C GLY A 906 -18.13 16.57 20.08
N THR A 907 -17.56 17.39 20.97
CA THR A 907 -18.32 18.25 21.92
C THR A 907 -18.00 19.74 21.81
N ILE A 908 -17.06 20.12 20.94
CA ILE A 908 -16.68 21.52 20.71
C ILE A 908 -16.74 21.84 19.22
N GLY A 909 -17.45 22.90 18.85
CA GLY A 909 -17.40 23.46 17.50
C GLY A 909 -16.16 24.35 17.35
N ILE A 910 -15.36 24.18 16.29
CA ILE A 910 -14.18 25.03 16.03
C ILE A 910 -14.28 25.70 14.64
N PRO A 911 -15.38 26.46 14.39
CA PRO A 911 -15.61 27.14 13.12
C PRO A 911 -14.48 28.13 12.84
N HIS A 912 -14.03 28.20 11.60
CA HIS A 912 -12.91 29.05 11.23
C HIS A 912 -13.01 29.47 9.76
N GLY A 913 -12.46 30.64 9.44
CA GLY A 913 -12.58 31.26 8.12
C GLY A 913 -11.31 31.14 7.27
N LEU A 914 -11.21 32.00 6.26
CA LEU A 914 -10.00 32.23 5.47
C LEU A 914 -9.11 33.29 6.12
N SER A 915 -7.80 33.07 6.04
CA SER A 915 -6.74 33.89 6.65
C SER A 915 -6.71 35.34 6.14
N GLU A 916 -7.11 35.56 4.89
CA GLU A 916 -7.08 36.85 4.18
C GLU A 916 -8.07 37.91 4.72
N PHE A 917 -9.13 37.48 5.42
CA PHE A 917 -10.13 38.37 6.03
C PHE A 917 -9.82 38.69 7.50
N ILE A 918 -8.69 38.23 8.02
CA ILE A 918 -8.28 38.39 9.43
C ILE A 918 -7.35 39.59 9.54
N GLU A 919 -7.75 40.62 10.29
CA GLU A 919 -6.96 41.82 10.50
C GLU A 919 -5.95 41.62 11.64
N LYS A 920 -6.38 40.95 12.73
CA LYS A 920 -5.54 40.59 13.88
C LYS A 920 -5.90 39.19 14.37
N SER A 921 -4.89 38.33 14.55
CA SER A 921 -5.07 37.00 15.14
C SER A 921 -5.76 37.09 16.51
N SER A 922 -6.86 36.36 16.68
CA SER A 922 -7.70 36.37 17.87
C SER A 922 -8.58 35.11 17.95
N LEU A 923 -9.03 34.79 19.16
CA LEU A 923 -9.94 33.67 19.42
C LEU A 923 -11.21 34.21 20.06
N ALA A 924 -12.38 33.81 19.55
CA ALA A 924 -13.67 34.05 20.21
C ALA A 924 -14.22 32.75 20.76
N ILE A 925 -14.80 32.77 21.96
CA ILE A 925 -15.19 31.56 22.71
C ILE A 925 -16.59 31.74 23.29
N PHE A 926 -17.54 30.95 22.81
CA PHE A 926 -18.90 30.90 23.38
C PHE A 926 -19.06 29.62 24.18
N LYS A 927 -19.48 29.75 25.44
CA LYS A 927 -19.98 28.64 26.28
C LYS A 927 -21.50 28.70 26.28
N LEU A 928 -22.15 27.59 25.95
CA LEU A 928 -23.61 27.47 25.81
C LEU A 928 -24.15 26.65 26.99
N SER A 929 -25.19 27.13 27.69
CA SER A 929 -25.80 26.33 28.78
C SER A 929 -26.73 25.22 28.29
N LYS A 930 -27.03 25.19 26.98
CA LYS A 930 -27.77 24.12 26.29
C LYS A 930 -26.95 23.64 25.09
N PRO A 931 -26.59 22.34 25.01
CA PRO A 931 -25.82 21.82 23.89
C PRO A 931 -26.60 21.89 22.56
N VAL A 932 -26.01 22.54 21.55
CA VAL A 932 -26.61 22.76 20.22
C VAL A 932 -26.09 21.72 19.22
N LEU A 933 -26.97 21.22 18.35
CA LEU A 933 -26.61 20.24 17.31
C LEU A 933 -25.72 20.91 16.24
N TRP A 934 -24.52 20.36 16.01
CA TRP A 934 -23.49 21.03 15.20
C TRP A 934 -23.13 20.30 13.91
N ASP A 935 -23.10 18.96 13.93
CA ASP A 935 -23.12 18.15 12.71
C ASP A 935 -23.65 16.74 13.03
N TYR A 936 -24.37 16.12 12.09
CA TYR A 936 -25.10 14.86 12.28
C TYR A 936 -25.84 14.77 13.63
N ASP A 937 -25.39 13.91 14.55
CA ASP A 937 -25.93 13.71 15.90
C ASP A 937 -25.10 14.40 17.01
N CYS A 938 -23.98 15.04 16.67
CA CYS A 938 -23.05 15.65 17.63
C CYS A 938 -23.59 16.98 18.16
N LYS A 939 -23.65 17.11 19.49
CA LYS A 939 -24.03 18.36 20.18
C LYS A 939 -22.83 18.99 20.88
N VAL A 940 -22.69 20.30 20.71
CA VAL A 940 -21.59 21.09 21.29
C VAL A 940 -22.10 22.05 22.35
N ASP A 941 -21.34 22.18 23.44
CA ASP A 941 -21.61 23.13 24.54
C ASP A 941 -20.54 24.23 24.67
N ILE A 942 -19.44 24.10 23.93
CA ILE A 942 -18.44 25.16 23.72
C ILE A 942 -18.22 25.33 22.21
N VAL A 943 -18.05 26.57 21.77
CA VAL A 943 -17.65 26.91 20.40
C VAL A 943 -16.45 27.86 20.45
N ILE A 944 -15.36 27.53 19.75
CA ILE A 944 -14.11 28.31 19.69
C ILE A 944 -13.88 28.73 18.24
N MET A 945 -14.18 29.98 17.90
CA MET A 945 -14.00 30.48 16.55
C MET A 945 -12.55 30.92 16.32
N LEU A 946 -11.86 30.26 15.38
CA LEU A 946 -10.46 30.58 15.07
C LEU A 946 -10.35 31.67 14.01
N ALA A 947 -9.93 32.86 14.43
CA ALA A 947 -9.47 33.92 13.55
C ALA A 947 -7.94 34.09 13.70
N VAL A 948 -7.15 33.11 13.26
CA VAL A 948 -5.67 33.11 13.35
C VAL A 948 -5.02 33.19 11.97
N LYS A 949 -3.97 34.01 11.82
CA LYS A 949 -3.19 34.15 10.57
C LYS A 949 -2.22 32.98 10.35
N GLU A 950 -1.83 32.74 9.10
CA GLU A 950 -0.90 31.67 8.72
C GLU A 950 0.51 31.79 9.35
N SER A 951 0.97 33.01 9.63
CA SER A 951 2.22 33.27 10.37
C SER A 951 2.19 32.72 11.80
N ASP A 952 1.00 32.52 12.35
CA ASP A 952 0.75 32.33 13.77
C ASP A 952 0.34 30.88 14.07
N GLY A 953 0.56 29.94 13.14
CA GLY A 953 0.10 28.54 13.26
C GLY A 953 0.61 27.77 14.49
N GLU A 954 1.65 28.24 15.17
CA GLU A 954 2.09 27.70 16.47
C GLU A 954 1.07 27.96 17.59
N ILE A 955 0.33 29.08 17.54
CA ILE A 955 -0.81 29.36 18.44
C ILE A 955 -1.94 28.34 18.21
N VAL A 956 -2.19 27.94 16.96
CA VAL A 956 -3.21 26.91 16.67
C VAL A 956 -2.80 25.57 17.28
N ARG A 957 -1.53 25.16 17.12
CA ARG A 957 -1.01 23.95 17.78
C ARG A 957 -1.12 24.06 19.31
N LYS A 958 -0.58 25.12 19.92
CA LYS A 958 -0.57 25.27 21.37
C LYS A 958 -1.97 25.43 21.97
N LEU A 959 -2.92 26.03 21.24
CA LEU A 959 -4.34 26.03 21.61
C LEU A 959 -4.88 24.59 21.63
N PHE A 960 -4.66 23.82 20.56
CA PHE A 960 -5.07 22.41 20.52
C PHE A 960 -4.40 21.57 21.61
N ASP A 961 -3.11 21.79 21.90
CA ASP A 961 -2.42 21.14 23.01
C ASP A 961 -3.12 21.49 24.34
N THR A 962 -3.34 22.79 24.62
CA THR A 962 -3.99 23.28 25.85
C THR A 962 -5.42 22.79 26.01
N ILE A 963 -6.25 22.77 24.95
CA ILE A 963 -7.62 22.20 25.04
C ILE A 963 -7.67 20.68 24.96
N SER A 964 -6.55 20.01 24.62
CA SER A 964 -6.40 18.55 24.77
C SER A 964 -6.03 18.16 26.19
N VAL A 965 -5.49 19.07 27.02
CA VAL A 965 -5.18 18.77 28.42
C VAL A 965 -6.45 18.45 29.18
N GLU A 966 -6.48 17.23 29.71
CA GLU A 966 -7.62 16.69 30.43
C GLU A 966 -7.98 17.56 31.64
N GLY A 967 -9.26 17.92 31.75
CA GLY A 967 -9.74 18.86 32.77
C GLY A 967 -9.86 20.32 32.30
N VAL A 968 -9.03 20.83 31.38
CA VAL A 968 -9.11 22.24 30.92
C VAL A 968 -10.50 22.59 30.38
N LEU A 969 -11.04 21.72 29.51
CA LEU A 969 -12.39 21.87 28.98
C LEU A 969 -13.48 21.76 30.07
N ASN A 970 -13.25 21.00 31.12
CA ASN A 970 -14.20 20.87 32.23
C ASN A 970 -14.14 22.06 33.19
N GLU A 971 -12.98 22.71 33.35
CA GLU A 971 -12.91 24.02 34.03
C GLU A 971 -13.58 25.11 33.20
N ILE A 972 -13.45 25.12 31.87
CA ILE A 972 -14.24 26.02 30.98
C ILE A 972 -15.74 25.74 31.11
N ARG A 973 -16.17 24.47 31.24
CA ARG A 973 -17.57 24.10 31.52
C ARG A 973 -18.05 24.52 32.92
N LYS A 974 -17.17 24.58 33.92
CA LYS A 974 -17.49 25.06 35.28
C LYS A 974 -17.44 26.58 35.43
N ALA A 975 -16.61 27.26 34.63
CA ALA A 975 -16.36 28.70 34.69
C ALA A 975 -17.66 29.50 34.56
N ASN A 976 -17.86 30.46 35.48
CA ASN A 976 -19.06 31.30 35.57
C ASN A 976 -18.79 32.73 35.06
N SER A 977 -17.57 33.03 34.61
CA SER A 977 -17.19 34.28 33.99
C SER A 977 -16.27 34.09 32.79
N ALA A 978 -16.27 35.06 31.87
CA ALA A 978 -15.34 35.12 30.73
C ALA A 978 -13.87 35.10 31.17
N LYS A 979 -13.58 35.70 32.33
CA LYS A 979 -12.23 35.74 32.89
C LYS A 979 -11.73 34.39 33.39
N GLU A 980 -12.58 33.59 34.05
CA GLU A 980 -12.20 32.22 34.46
C GLU A 980 -11.81 31.37 33.24
N ILE A 981 -12.52 31.50 32.12
CA ILE A 981 -12.17 30.84 30.85
C ILE A 981 -10.83 31.34 30.29
N LEU A 982 -10.56 32.65 30.38
CA LEU A 982 -9.29 33.26 29.95
C LEU A 982 -8.10 32.77 30.80
N ASP A 983 -8.22 32.84 32.13
CA ASP A 983 -7.16 32.44 33.05
C ASP A 983 -6.85 30.93 32.93
N VAL A 984 -7.86 30.09 32.65
CA VAL A 984 -7.68 28.65 32.34
C VAL A 984 -6.89 28.41 31.05
N LEU A 985 -7.04 29.26 30.03
CA LEU A 985 -6.35 29.11 28.74
C LEU A 985 -4.94 29.74 28.68
N VAL A 986 -4.58 30.60 29.65
CA VAL A 986 -3.28 31.27 29.70
C VAL A 986 -2.25 30.54 30.57
N ASN A 987 -2.70 29.80 31.61
CA ASN A 987 -1.81 29.13 32.56
C ASN A 987 -1.35 27.72 32.14
N PHE A 988 -1.67 27.29 30.91
CA PHE A 988 -1.34 25.98 30.33
C PHE A 988 -0.63 26.10 28.98
#